data_AF-A0A956A957-F1
#
_entry.id   AF-A0A956A957-F1
#
_cell.length_a   1.000
_cell.length_b   1.000
_cell.length_c   1.000
_cell.angle_alpha   90.00
_cell.angle_beta   90.00
_cell.angle_gamma   90.00
#
_symmetry.space_group_name_H-M   'P 1'
#
loop_
_entity.id
_entity.type
_entity.pdbx_description
1 polymer ?
#
loop_
_entity_poly.entity_id
_entity_poly.type
_entity_poly.pdbx_seq_one_letter_code
_entity_poly.pdbx_strand_id
1 'polypeptide(L)'
;MTDETRALLLRYLERSPLTQNVPRANVETMQRYLEICNVEAGEAVVTEGETTRSMYLVLDGEARVVRNGVHLGRLTPGLHFGELGLITDRPRAASVLAITPMILARLTVDGFQRMSQHHPHLALYLMHVLVGTLGHELTDMTDNLGMLMRQNFLPRRTEVRVRINGGEEQWVKTGTPISELVPKHVDGRLVVAGLLHRKAVSLSTRILTETRLSTLTTGHFEGFRIYRHSLGLLLIEAASRLAPPIELRLGPSIGFAQLVEVRDPENRPLHEVAKEISGHMRAICQQGQPFTLERWSVDEAIELFRDQKWDGAADLLGSWREGTVSLSTCGNTYVLSMSPLVPDASIFHGWYLSVQHDMLLLFFGNPDRPEQETDLTMLNLARDHQYATVEKTKLAGRANEQWMRALGVDSVGAFNRRCIAGDVTQIIQTAEGFHEKRISQIADEIAGRKRVRVITIAGPSSSGKTTFIKRLKVQLHVNGLLPREISLDNYYVDREKTVKDERGEYDFEALEALDLPLMHDQLMRLLRRERVTLARYDFPSGTSLPEAGPEVQFEENAIMMIEGIHGLNPRILPAGVRSDEVFRIYVNPMTSLSFDRLTRVHVSDLRLLRRIIRDRRHRAISAADNIHRWASVRHGERKNIYPFLSQADVVFDSSLIYELSVIKVYADRYLLEVPRHHPSFTTAFRLRQLVERFVTIYPDHVPPTSIIREFIGGSGFEY
;
A
#
# COMPACT_ATOMS: atom_id res chain seq x y z
N MET A 1 12.87 -60.97 28.41
CA MET A 1 12.86 -60.35 27.07
C MET A 1 13.60 -61.28 26.13
N THR A 2 13.07 -61.60 24.94
CA THR A 2 13.77 -62.45 23.95
C THR A 2 14.93 -61.69 23.30
N ASP A 3 15.95 -62.38 22.80
CA ASP A 3 17.11 -61.76 22.15
C ASP A 3 16.71 -60.95 20.89
N GLU A 4 15.67 -61.38 20.18
CA GLU A 4 15.10 -60.64 19.04
C GLU A 4 14.47 -59.31 19.47
N THR A 5 13.67 -59.31 20.54
CA THR A 5 13.07 -58.08 21.11
C THR A 5 14.15 -57.11 21.59
N ARG A 6 15.27 -57.66 22.08
CA ARG A 6 16.43 -56.90 22.55
C ARG A 6 17.20 -56.24 21.41
N ALA A 7 17.45 -56.96 20.32
CA ALA A 7 18.06 -56.39 19.13
C ALA A 7 17.18 -55.29 18.50
N LEU A 8 15.86 -55.50 18.48
CA LEU A 8 14.91 -54.54 17.94
C LEU A 8 14.86 -53.24 18.76
N LEU A 9 14.75 -53.33 20.09
CA LEU A 9 14.78 -52.17 20.97
C LEU A 9 16.07 -51.36 20.82
N LEU A 10 17.22 -52.03 20.69
CA LEU A 10 18.50 -51.35 20.50
C LEU A 10 18.51 -50.50 19.23
N ARG A 11 18.00 -51.05 18.12
CA ARG A 11 17.92 -50.37 16.82
C ARG A 11 17.03 -49.13 16.86
N TYR A 12 15.94 -49.16 17.64
CA TYR A 12 15.06 -48.01 17.80
C TYR A 12 15.63 -46.96 18.75
N LEU A 13 16.30 -47.38 19.83
CA LEU A 13 17.03 -46.48 20.71
C LEU A 13 18.14 -45.74 19.95
N GLU A 14 18.96 -46.41 19.15
CA GLU A 14 20.02 -45.75 18.37
C GLU A 14 19.51 -44.66 17.41
N ARG A 15 18.21 -44.68 17.06
CA ARG A 15 17.56 -43.67 16.19
C ARG A 15 16.86 -42.55 16.96
N SER A 16 16.70 -42.68 18.28
CA SER A 16 16.03 -41.67 19.09
C SER A 16 16.96 -40.46 19.33
N PRO A 17 16.43 -39.23 19.26
CA PRO A 17 17.15 -38.04 19.70
C PRO A 17 17.66 -38.14 21.14
N LEU A 18 17.02 -38.96 21.99
CA LEU A 18 17.43 -39.19 23.38
C LEU A 18 18.81 -39.85 23.52
N THR A 19 19.25 -40.59 22.50
CA THR A 19 20.44 -41.46 22.56
C THR A 19 21.41 -41.24 21.40
N GLN A 20 21.16 -40.22 20.57
CA GLN A 20 21.95 -39.91 19.37
C GLN A 20 23.43 -39.61 19.67
N ASN A 21 23.74 -39.11 20.87
CA ASN A 21 25.09 -38.80 21.33
C ASN A 21 25.55 -39.71 22.48
N VAL A 22 24.92 -40.88 22.65
CA VAL A 22 25.26 -41.85 23.71
C VAL A 22 26.10 -42.97 23.12
N PRO A 23 27.28 -43.30 23.70
CA PRO A 23 28.04 -44.46 23.29
C PRO A 23 27.18 -45.73 23.30
N ARG A 24 27.30 -46.58 22.27
CA ARG A 24 26.49 -47.80 22.12
C ARG A 24 26.45 -48.68 23.38
N ALA A 25 27.57 -48.84 24.09
CA ALA A 25 27.64 -49.57 25.34
C ALA A 25 26.70 -49.01 26.44
N ASN A 26 26.51 -47.70 26.46
CA ASN A 26 25.59 -47.03 27.38
C ASN A 26 24.13 -47.17 26.93
N VAL A 27 23.85 -47.24 25.62
CA VAL A 27 22.51 -47.57 25.09
C VAL A 27 22.12 -49.01 25.43
N GLU A 28 23.05 -49.96 25.28
CA GLU A 28 22.88 -51.36 25.70
C GLU A 28 22.66 -51.50 27.22
N THR A 29 23.27 -50.60 27.99
CA THR A 29 23.05 -50.51 29.44
C THR A 29 21.68 -49.92 29.77
N MET A 30 21.26 -48.85 29.10
CA MET A 30 19.96 -48.20 29.28
C MET A 30 18.79 -49.16 29.01
N GLN A 31 18.93 -50.00 27.98
CA GLN A 31 17.97 -51.03 27.63
C GLN A 31 17.63 -51.97 28.80
N ARG A 32 18.56 -52.23 29.73
CA ARG A 32 18.31 -53.13 30.87
C ARG A 32 17.31 -52.56 31.88
N TYR A 33 17.01 -51.27 31.79
CA TYR A 33 16.09 -50.57 32.68
C TYR A 33 14.75 -50.23 32.03
N LEU A 34 14.56 -50.63 30.76
CA LEU A 34 13.35 -50.37 29.99
C LEU A 34 12.45 -51.61 29.93
N GLU A 35 11.14 -51.38 29.99
CA GLU A 35 10.10 -52.38 29.83
C GLU A 35 9.40 -52.19 28.49
N ILE A 36 9.14 -53.26 27.74
CA ILE A 36 8.35 -53.16 26.50
C ILE A 36 6.86 -53.16 26.86
N CYS A 37 6.11 -52.21 26.31
CA CYS A 37 4.66 -52.14 26.42
C CYS A 37 4.05 -52.15 25.02
N ASN A 38 3.10 -53.06 24.79
CA ASN A 38 2.28 -53.06 23.58
C ASN A 38 0.93 -52.42 23.92
N VAL A 39 0.42 -51.57 23.03
CA VAL A 39 -0.84 -50.87 23.20
C VAL A 39 -1.66 -51.02 21.92
N GLU A 40 -2.93 -51.38 22.05
CA GLU A 40 -3.79 -51.57 20.89
C GLU A 40 -4.30 -50.23 20.33
N ALA A 41 -4.68 -50.21 19.06
CA ALA A 41 -5.25 -49.02 18.43
C ALA A 41 -6.51 -48.55 19.18
N GLY A 42 -6.58 -47.26 19.50
CA GLY A 42 -7.69 -46.64 20.23
C GLY A 42 -7.53 -46.61 21.75
N GLU A 43 -6.59 -47.36 22.32
CA GLU A 43 -6.33 -47.38 23.76
C GLU A 43 -5.57 -46.14 24.24
N ALA A 44 -5.79 -45.76 25.50
CA ALA A 44 -5.02 -44.70 26.16
C ALA A 44 -3.75 -45.29 26.76
N VAL A 45 -2.59 -44.76 26.36
CA VAL A 45 -1.31 -45.11 26.99
C VAL A 45 -1.20 -44.45 28.36
N VAL A 46 -1.63 -43.19 28.45
CA VAL A 46 -1.77 -42.40 29.68
C VAL A 46 -2.99 -41.50 29.56
N THR A 47 -3.63 -41.20 30.68
CA THR A 47 -4.80 -40.31 30.74
C THR A 47 -4.46 -39.00 31.44
N GLU A 48 -4.99 -37.88 30.97
CA GLU A 48 -4.88 -36.57 31.64
C GLU A 48 -5.36 -36.67 33.10
N GLY A 49 -4.58 -36.11 34.03
CA GLY A 49 -4.83 -36.17 35.47
C GLY A 49 -4.40 -37.47 36.16
N GLU A 50 -3.97 -38.49 35.41
CA GLU A 50 -3.42 -39.72 35.98
C GLU A 50 -2.12 -39.43 36.75
N THR A 51 -1.88 -40.14 37.85
CA THR A 51 -0.71 -39.97 38.71
C THR A 51 0.40 -40.98 38.44
N THR A 52 0.28 -41.81 37.40
CA THR A 52 1.31 -42.80 37.06
C THR A 52 2.59 -42.12 36.60
N ARG A 53 3.72 -42.68 37.05
CA ARG A 53 5.04 -42.07 36.93
C ARG A 53 5.98 -42.89 36.07
N SER A 54 5.94 -42.65 34.77
CA SER A 54 6.82 -43.31 33.79
C SER A 54 6.99 -42.44 32.57
N MET A 55 8.12 -42.55 31.89
CA MET A 55 8.28 -42.01 30.53
C MET A 55 8.22 -43.14 29.52
N TYR A 56 7.85 -42.80 28.29
CA TYR A 56 7.69 -43.74 27.20
C TYR A 56 8.44 -43.23 25.97
N LEU A 57 9.10 -44.14 25.27
CA LEU A 57 9.66 -43.92 23.94
C LEU A 57 8.83 -44.72 22.93
N VAL A 58 8.42 -44.07 21.84
CA VAL A 58 7.69 -44.70 20.75
C VAL A 58 8.69 -45.46 19.88
N LEU A 59 8.60 -46.80 19.87
CA LEU A 59 9.42 -47.65 19.02
C LEU A 59 8.72 -47.90 17.68
N ASP A 60 7.42 -48.17 17.72
CA ASP A 60 6.60 -48.39 16.52
C ASP A 60 5.16 -47.94 16.75
N GLY A 61 4.47 -47.60 15.66
CA GLY A 61 3.10 -47.07 15.68
C GLY A 61 2.99 -45.57 15.96
N GLU A 62 1.75 -45.07 16.00
CA GLU A 62 1.44 -43.65 16.14
C GLU A 62 0.39 -43.41 17.23
N ALA A 63 0.53 -42.30 17.95
CA ALA A 63 -0.48 -41.81 18.92
C ALA A 63 -0.84 -40.35 18.67
N ARG A 64 -1.98 -39.91 19.19
CA ARG A 64 -2.38 -38.50 19.31
C ARG A 64 -2.31 -38.05 20.77
N VAL A 65 -1.86 -36.82 20.97
CA VAL A 65 -1.86 -36.15 22.28
C VAL A 65 -3.09 -35.26 22.39
N VAL A 66 -3.85 -35.38 23.47
CA VAL A 66 -5.11 -34.66 23.69
C VAL A 66 -5.12 -34.04 25.08
N ARG A 67 -5.48 -32.76 25.19
CA ARG A 67 -5.67 -32.06 26.47
C ARG A 67 -6.97 -31.28 26.46
N ASN A 68 -7.81 -31.42 27.48
CA ASN A 68 -9.13 -30.76 27.52
C ASN A 68 -9.96 -30.96 26.23
N GLY A 69 -9.85 -32.13 25.59
CA GLY A 69 -10.50 -32.44 24.33
C GLY A 69 -9.87 -31.83 23.07
N VAL A 70 -8.79 -31.05 23.18
CA VAL A 70 -8.07 -30.43 22.07
C VAL A 70 -6.90 -31.32 21.63
N HIS A 71 -6.79 -31.60 20.33
CA HIS A 71 -5.67 -32.34 19.75
C HIS A 71 -4.41 -31.47 19.70
N LEU A 72 -3.40 -31.83 20.49
CA LEU A 72 -2.16 -31.06 20.62
C LEU A 72 -1.07 -31.48 19.64
N GLY A 73 -1.11 -32.71 19.11
CA GLY A 73 -0.06 -33.21 18.22
C GLY A 73 -0.09 -34.72 18.05
N ARG A 74 0.83 -35.23 17.24
CA ARG A 74 1.00 -36.66 16.95
C ARG A 74 2.37 -37.13 17.43
N LEU A 75 2.42 -38.33 18.00
CA LEU A 75 3.64 -39.02 18.38
C LEU A 75 3.91 -40.13 17.36
N THR A 76 5.12 -40.15 16.83
CA THR A 76 5.61 -41.10 15.82
C THR A 76 6.89 -41.79 16.33
N PRO A 77 7.35 -42.89 15.69
CA PRO A 77 8.55 -43.60 16.12
C PRO A 77 9.77 -42.69 16.28
N GLY A 78 10.51 -42.88 17.38
CA GLY A 78 11.68 -42.07 17.77
C GLY A 78 11.37 -40.95 18.76
N LEU A 79 10.10 -40.50 18.85
CA LEU A 79 9.66 -39.50 19.82
C LEU A 79 9.38 -40.13 21.19
N HIS A 80 9.44 -39.31 22.25
CA HIS A 80 9.16 -39.71 23.62
C HIS A 80 8.08 -38.83 24.25
N PHE A 81 7.51 -39.29 25.37
CA PHE A 81 6.56 -38.53 26.17
C PHE A 81 6.53 -39.01 27.63
N GLY A 82 5.99 -38.18 28.52
CA GLY A 82 5.78 -38.52 29.92
C GLY A 82 7.02 -38.35 30.80
N GLU A 83 8.05 -37.69 30.29
CA GLU A 83 9.28 -37.28 30.97
C GLU A 83 9.02 -36.50 32.26
N LEU A 84 8.04 -35.60 32.28
CA LEU A 84 7.64 -34.90 33.50
C LEU A 84 7.17 -35.83 34.61
N GLY A 85 6.58 -36.99 34.27
CA GLY A 85 6.17 -37.99 35.25
C GLY A 85 7.35 -38.72 35.89
N LEU A 86 8.51 -38.73 35.23
CA LEU A 86 9.76 -39.26 35.77
C LEU A 86 10.47 -38.25 36.66
N ILE A 87 10.41 -36.95 36.29
CA ILE A 87 11.16 -35.86 36.94
C ILE A 87 10.39 -35.22 38.10
N THR A 88 9.06 -35.14 38.00
CA THR A 88 8.22 -34.38 38.92
C THR A 88 7.11 -35.24 39.53
N ASP A 89 6.48 -34.73 40.58
CA ASP A 89 5.32 -35.36 41.25
C ASP A 89 3.97 -34.86 40.70
N ARG A 90 3.95 -34.23 39.51
CA ARG A 90 2.72 -33.66 38.94
C ARG A 90 1.90 -34.72 38.19
N PRO A 91 0.56 -34.63 38.19
CA PRO A 91 -0.30 -35.46 37.34
C PRO A 91 0.01 -35.27 35.84
N ARG A 92 -0.39 -36.25 35.02
CA ARG A 92 -0.25 -36.18 33.55
C ARG A 92 -0.96 -34.95 32.99
N ALA A 93 -0.23 -34.16 32.21
CA ALA A 93 -0.75 -32.92 31.63
C ALA A 93 -1.69 -33.12 30.43
N ALA A 94 -1.68 -34.30 29.80
CA ALA A 94 -2.46 -34.65 28.63
C ALA A 94 -2.67 -36.17 28.53
N SER A 95 -3.71 -36.59 27.82
CA SER A 95 -3.94 -37.97 27.41
C SER A 95 -3.16 -38.31 26.14
N VAL A 96 -2.64 -39.53 26.05
CA VAL A 96 -2.01 -40.06 24.84
C VAL A 96 -2.81 -41.27 24.37
N LEU A 97 -3.40 -41.18 23.18
CA LEU A 97 -4.28 -42.20 22.61
C LEU A 97 -3.61 -42.83 21.39
N ALA A 98 -3.48 -44.15 21.38
CA ALA A 98 -2.96 -44.91 20.25
C ALA A 98 -3.89 -44.74 19.03
N ILE A 99 -3.31 -44.43 17.86
CA ILE A 99 -4.01 -44.35 16.57
C ILE A 99 -3.87 -45.69 15.84
N THR A 100 -2.66 -46.25 15.87
CA THR A 100 -2.34 -47.59 15.40
C THR A 100 -1.93 -48.45 16.59
N PRO A 101 -1.82 -49.78 16.46
CA PRO A 101 -1.11 -50.57 17.47
C PRO A 101 0.30 -49.99 17.68
N MET A 102 0.75 -49.91 18.93
CA MET A 102 2.02 -49.28 19.30
C MET A 102 2.90 -50.23 20.09
N ILE A 103 4.22 -50.10 19.85
CA ILE A 103 5.26 -50.71 20.68
C ILE A 103 6.03 -49.58 21.35
N LEU A 104 6.08 -49.61 22.68
CA LEU A 104 6.67 -48.57 23.50
C LEU A 104 7.78 -49.15 24.39
N ALA A 105 8.83 -48.37 24.63
CA ALA A 105 9.77 -48.62 25.72
C ALA A 105 9.42 -47.72 26.90
N ARG A 106 9.07 -48.32 28.03
CA ARG A 106 8.69 -47.65 29.26
C ARG A 106 9.86 -47.62 30.24
N LEU A 107 10.17 -46.44 30.76
CA LEU A 107 11.06 -46.25 31.91
C LEU A 107 10.25 -45.83 33.12
N THR A 108 10.22 -46.68 34.15
CA THR A 108 9.56 -46.39 35.43
C THR A 108 10.48 -45.58 36.34
N VAL A 109 9.93 -44.92 37.35
CA VAL A 109 10.73 -44.23 38.40
C VAL A 109 11.70 -45.21 39.06
N ASP A 110 11.24 -46.42 39.41
CA ASP A 110 12.11 -47.45 39.99
C ASP A 110 13.20 -47.90 39.02
N GLY A 111 12.88 -48.05 37.73
CA GLY A 111 13.85 -48.32 36.68
C GLY A 111 14.94 -47.24 36.60
N PHE A 112 14.53 -45.98 36.63
CA PHE A 112 15.45 -44.84 36.63
C PHE A 112 16.28 -44.75 37.92
N GLN A 113 15.70 -45.00 39.09
CA GLN A 113 16.42 -45.01 40.36
C GLN A 113 17.50 -46.10 40.40
N ARG A 114 17.18 -47.32 39.94
CA ARG A 114 18.17 -48.40 39.79
C ARG A 114 19.27 -48.02 38.80
N MET A 115 18.92 -47.39 37.68
CA MET A 115 19.90 -46.90 36.72
C MET A 115 20.80 -45.83 37.34
N SER A 116 20.24 -44.92 38.14
CA SER A 116 21.01 -43.87 38.84
C SER A 116 21.95 -44.44 39.90
N GLN A 117 21.57 -45.51 40.59
CA GLN A 117 22.41 -46.19 41.58
C GLN A 117 23.56 -46.97 40.94
N HIS A 118 23.28 -47.71 39.86
CA HIS A 118 24.28 -48.58 39.22
C HIS A 118 25.12 -47.88 38.13
N HIS A 119 24.56 -46.88 37.47
CA HIS A 119 25.18 -46.17 36.34
C HIS A 119 24.89 -44.64 36.43
N PRO A 120 25.44 -43.95 37.44
CA PRO A 120 25.12 -42.54 37.73
C PRO A 120 25.40 -41.59 36.54
N HIS A 121 26.47 -41.82 35.78
CA HIS A 121 26.79 -41.02 34.59
C HIS A 121 25.72 -41.12 33.49
N LEU A 122 25.13 -42.31 33.30
CA LEU A 122 24.07 -42.52 32.32
C LEU A 122 22.76 -41.85 32.75
N ALA A 123 22.42 -41.94 34.03
CA ALA A 123 21.24 -41.27 34.57
C ALA A 123 21.37 -39.74 34.51
N LEU A 124 22.55 -39.19 34.81
CA LEU A 124 22.83 -37.76 34.70
C LEU A 124 22.73 -37.27 33.23
N TYR A 125 23.25 -38.05 32.29
CA TYR A 125 23.12 -37.76 30.87
C TYR A 125 21.66 -37.72 30.43
N LEU A 126 20.87 -38.75 30.77
CA LEU A 126 19.46 -38.80 30.43
C LEU A 126 18.70 -37.60 31.00
N MET A 127 18.98 -37.22 32.25
CA MET A 127 18.42 -36.01 32.86
C MET A 127 18.78 -34.74 32.10
N HIS A 128 20.04 -34.59 31.67
CA HIS A 128 20.48 -33.43 30.91
C HIS A 128 19.74 -33.30 29.58
N VAL A 129 19.57 -34.41 28.85
CA VAL A 129 18.83 -34.43 27.60
C VAL A 129 17.36 -34.09 27.82
N LEU A 130 16.70 -34.72 28.81
CA LEU A 130 15.29 -34.46 29.11
C LEU A 130 15.04 -33.00 29.53
N VAL A 131 15.90 -32.43 30.38
CA VAL A 131 15.81 -31.02 30.78
C VAL A 131 16.06 -30.09 29.58
N GLY A 132 17.01 -30.41 28.71
CA GLY A 132 17.27 -29.66 27.48
C GLY A 132 16.07 -29.67 26.53
N THR A 133 15.45 -30.82 26.31
CA THR A 133 14.23 -30.96 25.49
C THR A 133 13.07 -30.16 26.07
N LEU A 134 12.80 -30.29 27.38
CA LEU A 134 11.75 -29.52 28.07
C LEU A 134 12.01 -28.01 27.99
N GLY A 135 13.27 -27.57 28.09
CA GLY A 135 13.65 -26.16 27.96
C GLY A 135 13.35 -25.60 26.56
N HIS A 136 13.64 -26.38 25.51
CA HIS A 136 13.28 -26.01 24.14
C HIS A 136 11.75 -25.96 23.94
N GLU A 137 11.00 -26.95 24.44
CA GLU A 137 9.55 -26.98 24.35
C GLU A 137 8.87 -25.83 25.10
N LEU A 138 9.37 -25.47 26.29
CA LEU A 138 8.89 -24.33 27.06
C LEU A 138 9.10 -23.01 26.30
N THR A 139 10.27 -22.82 25.71
CA THR A 139 10.60 -21.62 24.93
C THR A 139 9.66 -21.49 23.73
N ASP A 140 9.50 -22.58 22.97
CA ASP A 140 8.54 -22.68 21.86
C ASP A 140 7.11 -22.39 22.33
N MET A 141 6.69 -22.91 23.48
CA MET A 141 5.34 -22.73 24.01
C MET A 141 5.09 -21.30 24.50
N THR A 142 6.06 -20.65 25.16
CA THR A 142 5.97 -19.24 25.57
C THR A 142 5.95 -18.29 24.38
N ASP A 143 6.72 -18.58 23.32
CA ASP A 143 6.70 -17.82 22.07
C ASP A 143 5.34 -17.93 21.37
N ASN A 144 4.73 -19.13 21.42
CA ASN A 144 3.39 -19.37 20.90
C ASN A 144 2.28 -18.76 21.79
N LEU A 145 2.41 -18.74 23.13
CA LEU A 145 1.44 -18.10 24.03
C LEU A 145 1.42 -16.58 23.88
N GLY A 146 2.58 -15.95 23.67
CA GLY A 146 2.67 -14.55 23.29
C GLY A 146 1.94 -14.25 21.97
N MET A 147 1.85 -15.24 21.07
CA MET A 147 1.11 -15.18 19.82
C MET A 147 -0.42 -15.28 20.04
N LEU A 148 -0.86 -16.13 20.98
CA LEU A 148 -2.27 -16.38 21.29
C LEU A 148 -2.99 -15.16 21.88
N MET A 149 -2.31 -14.37 22.72
CA MET A 149 -2.93 -13.23 23.40
C MET A 149 -3.09 -11.97 22.54
N ARG A 150 -2.33 -11.82 21.45
CA ARG A 150 -2.34 -10.59 20.64
C ARG A 150 -3.43 -10.52 19.56
N GLN A 151 -4.00 -11.65 19.15
CA GLN A 151 -4.90 -11.67 17.98
C GLN A 151 -6.29 -12.27 18.20
N ASN A 152 -6.68 -12.68 19.42
CA ASN A 152 -7.97 -13.34 19.71
C ASN A 152 -8.24 -14.58 18.84
N PHE A 153 -7.20 -15.28 18.37
CA PHE A 153 -7.34 -16.50 17.59
C PHE A 153 -6.70 -17.67 18.33
N LEU A 154 -7.50 -18.68 18.67
CA LEU A 154 -7.00 -20.01 19.01
C LEU A 154 -6.74 -20.77 17.71
N PRO A 155 -5.52 -21.22 17.43
CA PRO A 155 -5.22 -22.02 16.25
C PRO A 155 -5.99 -23.33 16.34
N ARG A 156 -6.70 -23.69 15.25
CA ARG A 156 -7.49 -24.93 15.18
C ARG A 156 -6.63 -26.19 15.07
N ARG A 157 -5.39 -26.03 14.61
CA ARG A 157 -4.42 -27.09 14.32
C ARG A 157 -3.02 -26.57 14.62
N THR A 158 -2.08 -27.46 14.90
CA THR A 158 -0.66 -27.12 15.03
C THR A 158 0.01 -26.89 13.68
N GLU A 159 -0.55 -27.43 12.60
CA GLU A 159 -0.08 -27.23 11.22
C GLU A 159 -1.26 -26.89 10.31
N VAL A 160 -0.98 -26.09 9.28
CA VAL A 160 -1.96 -25.66 8.28
C VAL A 160 -1.40 -25.79 6.88
N ARG A 161 -2.28 -26.07 5.91
CA ARG A 161 -1.91 -26.13 4.50
C ARG A 161 -1.87 -24.74 3.90
N VAL A 162 -0.78 -24.42 3.22
CA VAL A 162 -0.58 -23.16 2.52
C VAL A 162 -0.23 -23.43 1.08
N ARG A 163 -0.86 -22.70 0.16
CA ARG A 163 -0.48 -22.68 -1.25
C ARG A 163 0.23 -21.38 -1.57
N ILE A 164 1.49 -21.45 -1.99
CA ILE A 164 2.34 -20.27 -2.24
C ILE A 164 2.50 -20.04 -3.74
N ASN A 165 2.22 -18.83 -4.22
CA ASN A 165 2.41 -18.39 -5.62
C ASN A 165 1.77 -19.32 -6.68
N GLY A 166 0.68 -20.01 -6.32
CA GLY A 166 0.00 -20.95 -7.21
C GLY A 166 0.68 -22.31 -7.39
N GLY A 167 1.76 -22.59 -6.65
CA GLY A 167 2.42 -23.89 -6.62
C GLY A 167 1.64 -24.95 -5.83
N GLU A 168 2.35 -26.01 -5.42
CA GLU A 168 1.78 -27.11 -4.63
C GLU A 168 1.43 -26.68 -3.19
N GLU A 169 0.52 -27.43 -2.55
CA GLU A 169 0.20 -27.23 -1.15
C GLU A 169 1.31 -27.81 -0.26
N GLN A 170 1.72 -27.03 0.73
CA GLN A 170 2.69 -27.45 1.74
C GLN A 170 2.12 -27.28 3.14
N TRP A 171 2.51 -28.18 4.05
CA TRP A 171 2.19 -28.07 5.48
C TRP A 171 3.19 -27.16 6.16
N VAL A 172 2.69 -26.18 6.92
CA VAL A 172 3.52 -25.26 7.70
C VAL A 172 3.05 -25.24 9.16
N LYS A 173 3.99 -25.03 10.09
CA LYS A 173 3.65 -24.81 11.50
C LYS A 173 2.73 -23.59 11.61
N THR A 174 1.67 -23.74 12.40
CA THR A 174 0.75 -22.63 12.63
C THR A 174 1.48 -21.55 13.41
N GLY A 175 1.38 -20.32 12.93
CA GLY A 175 2.14 -19.19 13.47
C GLY A 175 3.42 -18.85 12.70
N THR A 176 3.83 -19.64 11.70
CA THR A 176 4.97 -19.31 10.83
C THR A 176 4.74 -17.95 10.15
N PRO A 177 5.67 -16.99 10.24
CA PRO A 177 5.55 -15.70 9.57
C PRO A 177 5.72 -15.85 8.05
N ILE A 178 5.02 -15.01 7.28
CA ILE A 178 5.10 -15.03 5.82
C ILE A 178 6.54 -14.87 5.32
N SER A 179 7.39 -14.11 6.00
CA SER A 179 8.79 -13.88 5.66
C SER A 179 9.63 -15.15 5.59
N GLU A 180 9.27 -16.20 6.33
CA GLU A 180 9.95 -17.51 6.27
C GLU A 180 9.47 -18.36 5.08
N LEU A 181 8.31 -18.03 4.51
CA LEU A 181 7.65 -18.81 3.46
C LEU A 181 7.88 -18.28 2.05
N VAL A 182 8.38 -17.04 1.92
CA VAL A 182 8.55 -16.37 0.62
C VAL A 182 9.98 -15.89 0.42
N PRO A 183 10.49 -15.89 -0.83
CA PRO A 183 11.82 -15.37 -1.11
C PRO A 183 11.88 -13.85 -0.89
N LYS A 184 13.08 -13.32 -0.65
CA LYS A 184 13.31 -11.86 -0.56
C LYS A 184 13.06 -11.15 -1.89
N HIS A 185 13.30 -11.82 -3.02
CA HIS A 185 13.12 -11.27 -4.36
C HIS A 185 12.37 -12.25 -5.27
N VAL A 186 11.58 -11.70 -6.20
CA VAL A 186 10.93 -12.44 -7.30
C VAL A 186 11.19 -11.67 -8.59
N ASP A 187 11.73 -12.33 -9.61
CA ASP A 187 12.10 -11.71 -10.90
C ASP A 187 12.99 -10.46 -10.76
N GLY A 188 13.94 -10.49 -9.82
CA GLY A 188 14.82 -9.36 -9.49
C GLY A 188 14.12 -8.18 -8.80
N ARG A 189 12.87 -8.34 -8.37
CA ARG A 189 12.09 -7.32 -7.65
C ARG A 189 11.98 -7.67 -6.18
N LEU A 190 12.15 -6.67 -5.31
CA LEU A 190 12.06 -6.85 -3.86
C LEU A 190 10.62 -7.23 -3.44
N VAL A 191 10.49 -8.29 -2.65
CA VAL A 191 9.22 -8.68 -2.01
C VAL A 191 9.02 -7.82 -0.76
N VAL A 192 7.90 -7.11 -0.70
CA VAL A 192 7.62 -6.13 0.37
C VAL A 192 6.41 -6.49 1.21
N ALA A 193 5.55 -7.39 0.72
CA ALA A 193 4.34 -7.83 1.41
C ALA A 193 3.87 -9.19 0.89
N GLY A 194 3.08 -9.87 1.71
CA GLY A 194 2.31 -11.05 1.32
C GLY A 194 0.90 -10.66 0.89
N LEU A 195 0.29 -11.47 0.03
CA LEU A 195 -1.11 -11.36 -0.37
C LEU A 195 -1.87 -12.56 0.17
N LEU A 196 -2.59 -12.39 1.28
CA LEU A 196 -3.50 -13.39 1.81
C LEU A 196 -4.88 -13.15 1.21
N HIS A 197 -5.33 -14.07 0.36
CA HIS A 197 -6.56 -13.89 -0.41
C HIS A 197 -6.60 -12.53 -1.15
N ARG A 198 -5.47 -12.13 -1.75
CA ARG A 198 -5.23 -10.84 -2.43
C ARG A 198 -5.31 -9.59 -1.53
N LYS A 199 -5.38 -9.73 -0.21
CA LYS A 199 -5.19 -8.61 0.73
C LYS A 199 -3.72 -8.49 1.08
N ALA A 200 -3.16 -7.30 0.88
CA ALA A 200 -1.77 -7.03 1.26
C ALA A 200 -1.63 -7.02 2.78
N VAL A 201 -0.66 -7.78 3.28
CA VAL A 201 -0.30 -7.90 4.69
C VAL A 201 1.23 -7.84 4.84
N SER A 202 1.73 -7.43 6.01
CA SER A 202 3.17 -7.41 6.27
C SER A 202 3.76 -8.82 6.17
N LEU A 203 5.03 -8.95 5.77
CA LEU A 203 5.72 -10.25 5.78
C LEU A 203 5.92 -10.80 7.20
N SER A 204 5.82 -9.97 8.24
CA SER A 204 5.80 -10.43 9.64
C SER A 204 4.45 -11.05 10.07
N THR A 205 3.43 -10.97 9.21
CA THR A 205 2.11 -11.57 9.46
C THR A 205 2.25 -13.08 9.56
N ARG A 206 1.64 -13.66 10.59
CA ARG A 206 1.71 -15.09 10.88
C ARG A 206 0.55 -15.85 10.24
N ILE A 207 0.83 -17.04 9.72
CA ILE A 207 -0.18 -17.91 9.11
C ILE A 207 -0.90 -18.70 10.20
N LEU A 208 -2.19 -18.42 10.41
CA LEU A 208 -3.00 -19.08 11.44
C LEU A 208 -4.00 -20.10 10.90
N THR A 209 -4.31 -20.05 9.61
CA THR A 209 -5.34 -20.88 8.96
C THR A 209 -4.88 -21.34 7.60
N GLU A 210 -5.49 -22.41 7.08
CA GLU A 210 -5.28 -22.83 5.69
C GLU A 210 -5.55 -21.66 4.74
N THR A 211 -4.61 -21.36 3.84
CA THR A 211 -4.72 -20.15 3.01
C THR A 211 -3.94 -20.23 1.69
N ARG A 212 -4.21 -19.25 0.81
CA ARG A 212 -3.46 -19.01 -0.42
C ARG A 212 -2.66 -17.73 -0.24
N LEU A 213 -1.35 -17.87 -0.38
CA LEU A 213 -0.36 -16.82 -0.24
C LEU A 213 0.25 -16.53 -1.61
N SER A 214 0.35 -15.26 -1.99
CA SER A 214 1.21 -14.83 -3.09
C SER A 214 2.09 -13.66 -2.69
N THR A 215 3.21 -13.45 -3.38
CA THR A 215 4.11 -12.32 -3.10
C THR A 215 3.62 -11.03 -3.75
N LEU A 216 3.87 -9.90 -3.08
CA LEU A 216 3.73 -8.57 -3.65
C LEU A 216 5.10 -7.91 -3.69
N THR A 217 5.54 -7.53 -4.89
CA THR A 217 6.85 -6.91 -5.11
C THR A 217 6.76 -5.42 -5.40
N THR A 218 7.88 -4.71 -5.28
CA THR A 218 8.12 -3.34 -5.77
C THR A 218 7.82 -3.13 -7.26
N GLY A 219 7.81 -4.21 -8.06
CA GLY A 219 7.39 -4.17 -9.47
C GLY A 219 5.90 -3.83 -9.63
N HIS A 220 5.08 -4.12 -8.62
CA HIS A 220 3.68 -3.72 -8.57
C HIS A 220 3.52 -2.37 -7.88
N PHE A 221 2.60 -1.52 -8.36
CA PHE A 221 2.42 -0.17 -7.81
C PHE A 221 2.07 -0.17 -6.32
N GLU A 222 1.20 -1.09 -5.85
CA GLU A 222 0.89 -1.21 -4.42
C GLU A 222 2.11 -1.67 -3.60
N GLY A 223 2.97 -2.52 -4.16
CA GLY A 223 4.20 -2.92 -3.48
C GLY A 223 5.18 -1.75 -3.36
N PHE A 224 5.39 -0.99 -4.43
CA PHE A 224 6.21 0.21 -4.36
C PHE A 224 5.65 1.25 -3.36
N ARG A 225 4.33 1.34 -3.20
CA ARG A 225 3.72 2.19 -2.18
C ARG A 225 4.01 1.72 -0.75
N ILE A 226 3.98 0.42 -0.48
CA ILE A 226 4.36 -0.15 0.83
C ILE A 226 5.82 0.19 1.16
N TYR A 227 6.72 0.05 0.19
CA TYR A 227 8.12 0.44 0.32
C TYR A 227 8.25 1.93 0.69
N ARG A 228 7.61 2.82 -0.09
CA ARG A 228 7.66 4.28 0.15
C ARG A 228 7.07 4.68 1.50
N HIS A 229 5.96 4.06 1.89
CA HIS A 229 5.28 4.34 3.14
C HIS A 229 6.14 3.94 4.35
N SER A 230 6.79 2.78 4.26
CA SER A 230 7.71 2.31 5.28
C SER A 230 8.96 3.19 5.41
N LEU A 231 9.53 3.64 4.28
CA LEU A 231 10.65 4.59 4.28
C LEU A 231 10.25 5.96 4.86
N GLY A 232 9.02 6.40 4.61
CA GLY A 232 8.48 7.63 5.20
C GLY A 232 8.37 7.54 6.73
N LEU A 233 7.99 6.38 7.28
CA LEU A 233 7.96 6.17 8.73
C LEU A 233 9.37 6.17 9.33
N LEU A 234 10.33 5.52 8.66
CA LEU A 234 11.74 5.56 9.04
C LEU A 234 12.27 7.00 9.09
N LEU A 235 11.91 7.84 8.12
CA LEU A 235 12.29 9.25 8.08
C LEU A 235 11.76 10.02 9.28
N ILE A 236 10.49 9.83 9.65
CA ILE A 236 9.88 10.50 10.81
C ILE A 236 10.57 10.03 12.10
N GLU A 237 10.81 8.73 12.26
CA GLU A 237 11.53 8.18 13.42
C GLU A 237 12.98 8.68 13.51
N ALA A 238 13.67 8.84 12.38
CA ALA A 238 15.00 9.43 12.39
C ALA A 238 14.98 10.89 12.86
N ALA A 239 13.98 11.67 12.45
CA ALA A 239 13.83 13.07 12.85
C ALA A 239 13.39 13.24 14.32
N SER A 240 12.59 12.31 14.85
CA SER A 240 12.16 12.34 16.26
C SER A 240 13.31 12.04 17.23
N ARG A 241 14.40 11.43 16.77
CA ARG A 241 15.62 11.14 17.55
C ARG A 241 16.60 12.30 17.67
N LEU A 242 16.41 13.38 16.92
CA LEU A 242 17.24 14.58 17.05
C LEU A 242 16.95 15.28 18.39
N ALA A 243 17.91 16.06 18.86
CA ALA A 243 17.78 16.88 20.06
C ALA A 243 18.05 18.35 19.70
N PRO A 244 17.02 19.23 19.67
CA PRO A 244 15.61 18.94 19.92
C PRO A 244 14.96 18.11 18.79
N PRO A 245 13.86 17.38 19.08
CA PRO A 245 13.16 16.59 18.08
C PRO A 245 12.53 17.48 17.02
N ILE A 246 12.63 17.05 15.76
CA ILE A 246 12.08 17.78 14.61
C ILE A 246 10.77 17.14 14.18
N GLU A 247 9.74 17.95 14.01
CA GLU A 247 8.46 17.47 13.48
C GLU A 247 8.51 17.41 11.95
N LEU A 248 8.26 16.23 11.40
CA LEU A 248 8.13 16.01 9.96
C LEU A 248 6.70 15.65 9.58
N ARG A 249 6.28 16.11 8.40
CA ARG A 249 5.06 15.67 7.71
C ARG A 249 5.35 15.34 6.25
N LEU A 250 4.81 14.23 5.76
CA LEU A 250 4.99 13.83 4.36
C LEU A 250 4.04 14.62 3.45
N GLY A 251 4.64 15.40 2.56
CA GLY A 251 3.98 16.22 1.56
C GLY A 251 3.62 15.46 0.27
N PRO A 252 3.20 16.18 -0.79
CA PRO A 252 2.85 15.58 -2.07
C PRO A 252 4.06 14.94 -2.75
N SER A 253 3.80 13.98 -3.64
CA SER A 253 4.84 13.45 -4.52
C SER A 253 5.15 14.46 -5.63
N ILE A 254 6.45 14.64 -5.90
CA ILE A 254 6.98 15.54 -6.91
C ILE A 254 7.90 14.72 -7.81
N GLY A 255 7.43 14.36 -9.00
CA GLY A 255 8.18 13.47 -9.90
C GLY A 255 8.51 12.14 -9.20
N PHE A 256 9.81 11.90 -9.01
CA PHE A 256 10.35 10.72 -8.33
C PHE A 256 10.64 10.92 -6.83
N ALA A 257 10.43 12.15 -6.33
CA ALA A 257 10.65 12.51 -4.93
C ALA A 257 9.33 12.68 -4.18
N GLN A 258 9.42 12.79 -2.86
CA GLN A 258 8.34 13.24 -2.00
C GLN A 258 8.78 14.48 -1.23
N LEU A 259 7.93 15.50 -1.24
CA LEU A 259 8.13 16.67 -0.40
C LEU A 259 8.02 16.25 1.07
N VAL A 260 8.90 16.80 1.90
CA VAL A 260 8.87 16.64 3.35
C VAL A 260 8.72 18.04 3.93
N GLU A 261 7.66 18.25 4.69
CA GLU A 261 7.46 19.47 5.44
C GLU A 261 8.18 19.34 6.77
N VAL A 262 9.03 20.32 7.07
CA VAL A 262 9.90 20.33 8.23
C VAL A 262 9.49 21.46 9.14
N ARG A 263 9.27 21.16 10.41
CA ARG A 263 9.09 22.14 11.47
C ARG A 263 10.15 21.91 12.53
N ASP A 264 11.22 22.68 12.40
CA ASP A 264 12.34 22.69 13.34
C ASP A 264 12.13 23.82 14.36
N PRO A 265 12.06 23.52 15.67
CA PRO A 265 11.91 24.54 16.72
C PRO A 265 13.00 25.62 16.69
N GLU A 266 14.20 25.25 16.25
CA GLU A 266 15.37 26.15 16.22
C GLU A 266 15.55 26.86 14.88
N ASN A 267 14.71 26.56 13.87
CA ASN A 267 14.84 27.08 12.50
C ASN A 267 16.26 26.94 11.92
N ARG A 268 16.93 25.82 12.18
CA ARG A 268 18.28 25.56 11.66
C ARG A 268 18.26 25.47 10.13
N PRO A 269 19.42 25.69 9.47
CA PRO A 269 19.53 25.52 8.03
C PRO A 269 19.11 24.12 7.59
N LEU A 270 18.19 24.04 6.61
CA LEU A 270 17.55 22.78 6.22
C LEU A 270 18.54 21.71 5.73
N HIS A 271 19.66 22.12 5.17
CA HIS A 271 20.72 21.21 4.70
C HIS A 271 21.47 20.53 5.85
N GLU A 272 21.64 21.20 6.99
CA GLU A 272 22.23 20.62 8.20
C GLU A 272 21.27 19.60 8.81
N VAL A 273 20.00 19.99 8.97
CA VAL A 273 18.91 19.11 9.40
C VAL A 273 18.81 17.86 8.53
N ALA A 274 18.84 18.02 7.20
CA ALA A 274 18.79 16.89 6.26
C ALA A 274 19.98 15.94 6.43
N LYS A 275 21.18 16.46 6.71
CA LYS A 275 22.39 15.67 6.92
C LYS A 275 22.31 14.85 8.21
N GLU A 276 21.84 15.45 9.30
CA GLU A 276 21.65 14.78 10.59
C GLU A 276 20.58 13.67 10.48
N ILE A 277 19.41 14.00 9.93
CA ILE A 277 18.34 13.03 9.69
C ILE A 277 18.85 11.86 8.83
N SER A 278 19.61 12.15 7.77
CA SER A 278 20.21 11.10 6.93
C SER A 278 21.19 10.22 7.72
N GLY A 279 21.94 10.78 8.67
CA GLY A 279 22.79 10.02 9.58
C GLY A 279 21.99 9.04 10.44
N HIS A 280 20.92 9.52 11.08
CA HIS A 280 20.05 8.70 11.91
C HIS A 280 19.30 7.62 11.10
N MET A 281 18.78 7.93 9.92
CA MET A 281 18.16 6.94 9.04
C MET A 281 19.14 5.80 8.69
N ARG A 282 20.40 6.12 8.36
CA ARG A 282 21.42 5.09 8.09
C ARG A 282 21.70 4.23 9.32
N ALA A 283 21.78 4.83 10.50
CA ALA A 283 22.00 4.10 11.75
C ALA A 283 20.84 3.13 12.05
N ILE A 284 19.59 3.57 11.88
CA ILE A 284 18.40 2.73 12.07
C ILE A 284 18.38 1.57 11.06
N CYS A 285 18.74 1.82 9.79
CA CYS A 285 18.87 0.78 8.77
C CYS A 285 19.94 -0.26 9.14
N GLN A 286 21.12 0.19 9.60
CA GLN A 286 22.21 -0.70 10.04
C GLN A 286 21.81 -1.58 11.24
N GLN A 287 20.97 -1.05 12.12
CA GLN A 287 20.43 -1.80 13.26
C GLN A 287 19.32 -2.79 12.85
N GLY A 288 18.80 -2.71 11.62
CA GLY A 288 17.69 -3.55 11.17
C GLY A 288 16.44 -3.37 12.03
N GLN A 289 16.14 -2.13 12.43
CA GLN A 289 15.04 -1.86 13.35
C GLN A 289 13.71 -2.36 12.79
N PRO A 290 12.93 -3.15 13.56
CA PRO A 290 11.68 -3.72 13.08
C PRO A 290 10.59 -2.65 12.95
N PHE A 291 9.71 -2.86 11.97
CA PHE A 291 8.40 -2.21 11.94
C PHE A 291 7.37 -3.14 12.55
N THR A 292 6.61 -2.64 13.52
CA THR A 292 5.60 -3.43 14.21
C THR A 292 4.20 -2.85 14.01
N LEU A 293 3.22 -3.73 14.18
CA LEU A 293 1.81 -3.39 14.19
C LEU A 293 1.28 -3.68 15.59
N GLU A 294 0.77 -2.66 16.24
CA GLU A 294 0.21 -2.75 17.58
C GLU A 294 -1.30 -2.50 17.53
N ARG A 295 -2.03 -3.10 18.48
CA ARG A 295 -3.47 -2.91 18.61
C ARG A 295 -3.73 -2.18 19.92
N TRP A 296 -4.32 -1.01 19.79
CA TRP A 296 -4.59 -0.08 20.88
C TRP A 296 -6.09 0.07 21.04
N SER A 297 -6.56 0.41 22.25
CA SER A 297 -7.91 0.96 22.36
C SER A 297 -7.97 2.31 21.62
N VAL A 298 -9.16 2.70 21.18
CA VAL A 298 -9.32 4.00 20.52
C VAL A 298 -8.97 5.15 21.46
N ASP A 299 -9.31 5.04 22.75
CA ASP A 299 -9.06 6.09 23.75
C ASP A 299 -7.56 6.28 24.00
N GLU A 300 -6.79 5.20 24.21
CA GLU A 300 -5.33 5.28 24.38
C GLU A 300 -4.65 5.86 23.13
N ALA A 301 -5.13 5.50 21.93
CA ALA A 301 -4.59 6.04 20.69
C ALA A 301 -4.93 7.54 20.50
N ILE A 302 -6.11 7.99 20.95
CA ILE A 302 -6.48 9.42 20.97
C ILE A 302 -5.54 10.19 21.89
N GLU A 303 -5.32 9.72 23.11
CA GLU A 303 -4.40 10.34 24.09
C GLU A 303 -2.99 10.43 23.51
N LEU A 304 -2.47 9.32 22.96
CA LEU A 304 -1.16 9.28 22.31
C LEU A 304 -1.00 10.36 21.22
N PHE A 305 -1.97 10.48 20.31
CA PHE A 305 -1.88 11.47 19.23
C PHE A 305 -2.06 12.91 19.74
N ARG A 306 -2.85 13.15 20.79
CA ARG A 306 -2.95 14.47 21.43
C ARG A 306 -1.63 14.88 22.07
N ASP A 307 -0.99 13.98 22.81
CA ASP A 307 0.31 14.22 23.45
C ASP A 307 1.41 14.52 22.44
N GLN A 308 1.38 13.84 21.29
CA GLN A 308 2.28 14.10 20.17
C GLN A 308 1.93 15.34 19.33
N LYS A 309 0.84 16.06 19.68
CA LYS A 309 0.30 17.23 18.96
C LYS A 309 -0.17 16.94 17.53
N TRP A 310 -0.78 15.76 17.33
CA TRP A 310 -1.46 15.35 16.09
C TRP A 310 -2.96 15.27 16.27
N ASP A 311 -3.56 16.42 16.55
CA ASP A 311 -5.01 16.55 16.75
C ASP A 311 -5.81 15.98 15.58
N GLY A 312 -5.34 16.11 14.34
CA GLY A 312 -6.02 15.57 13.17
C GLY A 312 -6.19 14.04 13.16
N ALA A 313 -5.21 13.29 13.69
CA ALA A 313 -5.33 11.84 13.82
C ALA A 313 -6.27 11.47 14.98
N ALA A 314 -6.16 12.18 16.12
CA ALA A 314 -7.06 12.03 17.25
C ALA A 314 -8.53 12.34 16.88
N ASP A 315 -8.76 13.39 16.09
CA ASP A 315 -10.10 13.77 15.60
C ASP A 315 -10.67 12.71 14.65
N LEU A 316 -9.83 12.08 13.83
CA LEU A 316 -10.25 10.99 12.96
C LEU A 316 -10.71 9.79 13.79
N LEU A 317 -9.96 9.45 14.84
CA LEU A 317 -10.30 8.39 15.79
C LEU A 317 -11.61 8.65 16.53
N GLY A 318 -11.98 9.92 16.79
CA GLY A 318 -13.28 10.26 17.36
C GLY A 318 -14.49 9.85 16.51
N SER A 319 -14.29 9.61 15.21
CA SER A 319 -15.32 9.07 14.30
C SER A 319 -15.20 7.57 14.04
N TRP A 320 -14.21 6.91 14.65
CA TRP A 320 -13.95 5.48 14.54
C TRP A 320 -15.05 4.68 15.23
N ARG A 321 -15.38 3.50 14.69
CA ARG A 321 -16.53 2.72 15.18
C ARG A 321 -16.13 1.42 15.86
N GLU A 322 -14.96 0.88 15.54
CA GLU A 322 -14.36 -0.20 16.32
C GLU A 322 -13.79 0.32 17.65
N GLY A 323 -13.88 -0.45 18.73
CA GLY A 323 -13.28 -0.07 20.02
C GLY A 323 -11.74 -0.14 20.05
N THR A 324 -11.12 -0.63 18.97
CA THR A 324 -9.67 -0.73 18.85
C THR A 324 -9.20 -0.24 17.49
N VAL A 325 -7.99 0.32 17.45
CA VAL A 325 -7.30 0.72 16.22
C VAL A 325 -5.94 0.05 16.13
N SER A 326 -5.48 -0.23 14.92
CA SER A 326 -4.13 -0.70 14.68
C SER A 326 -3.21 0.48 14.37
N LEU A 327 -2.11 0.58 15.11
CA LEU A 327 -1.06 1.58 14.93
C LEU A 327 0.19 0.89 14.38
N SER A 328 0.78 1.49 13.36
CA SER A 328 2.07 1.09 12.84
C SER A 328 3.16 1.90 13.52
N THR A 329 4.27 1.26 13.87
CA THR A 329 5.37 1.93 14.57
C THR A 329 6.74 1.48 14.07
N CYS A 330 7.69 2.40 14.20
CA CYS A 330 9.12 2.17 14.09
C CYS A 330 9.78 2.87 15.28
N GLY A 331 10.33 2.11 16.22
CA GLY A 331 10.89 2.69 17.44
C GLY A 331 9.81 3.36 18.28
N ASN A 332 9.92 4.67 18.50
CA ASN A 332 8.98 5.43 19.35
C ASN A 332 7.94 6.21 18.54
N THR A 333 7.97 6.12 17.22
CA THR A 333 7.08 6.86 16.33
C THR A 333 5.88 6.03 15.92
N TYR A 334 4.67 6.52 16.22
CA TYR A 334 3.41 5.86 15.94
C TYR A 334 2.62 6.60 14.84
N VAL A 335 1.99 5.83 13.95
CA VAL A 335 1.12 6.32 12.87
C VAL A 335 -0.09 5.39 12.70
N LEU A 336 -1.15 5.85 12.04
CA LEU A 336 -2.31 5.02 11.75
C LEU A 336 -1.92 3.92 10.75
N SER A 337 -2.33 2.67 11.00
CA SER A 337 -2.04 1.59 10.08
C SER A 337 -2.97 1.64 8.86
N MET A 338 -2.55 2.42 7.85
CA MET A 338 -3.27 2.63 6.59
C MET A 338 -2.72 1.79 5.42
N SER A 339 -1.52 1.23 5.59
CA SER A 339 -0.86 0.31 4.67
C SER A 339 -0.03 -0.68 5.47
N PRO A 340 0.15 -1.93 5.01
CA PRO A 340 1.17 -2.78 5.59
C PRO A 340 2.56 -2.14 5.42
N LEU A 341 3.47 -2.55 6.28
CA LEU A 341 4.88 -2.14 6.28
C LEU A 341 5.78 -3.33 5.97
N VAL A 342 6.98 -3.02 5.47
CA VAL A 342 8.07 -4.00 5.34
C VAL A 342 8.52 -4.47 6.74
N PRO A 343 9.18 -5.64 6.88
CA PRO A 343 9.51 -6.20 8.20
C PRO A 343 10.41 -5.33 9.06
N ASP A 344 11.45 -4.76 8.46
CA ASP A 344 12.48 -4.02 9.17
C ASP A 344 13.20 -3.02 8.26
N ALA A 345 13.96 -2.12 8.86
CA ALA A 345 14.63 -1.02 8.18
C ALA A 345 15.87 -1.43 7.37
N SER A 346 16.37 -2.67 7.51
CA SER A 346 17.59 -3.11 6.80
C SER A 346 17.39 -3.19 5.29
N ILE A 347 16.14 -3.25 4.82
CA ILE A 347 15.80 -3.36 3.39
C ILE A 347 16.09 -2.09 2.59
N PHE A 348 16.28 -0.94 3.26
CA PHE A 348 16.33 0.35 2.60
C PHE A 348 17.74 0.72 2.18
N HIS A 349 17.91 0.88 0.87
CA HIS A 349 19.16 1.29 0.25
C HIS A 349 18.89 2.30 -0.88
N GLY A 350 19.91 3.07 -1.27
CA GLY A 350 19.84 4.00 -2.41
C GLY A 350 18.92 5.21 -2.23
N TRP A 351 18.30 5.39 -1.07
CA TRP A 351 17.53 6.60 -0.75
C TRP A 351 18.46 7.77 -0.41
N TYR A 352 17.97 8.99 -0.58
CA TYR A 352 18.68 10.19 -0.11
C TYR A 352 17.73 11.36 0.12
N LEU A 353 18.16 12.28 0.96
CA LEU A 353 17.51 13.57 1.19
C LEU A 353 18.22 14.67 0.39
N SER A 354 17.45 15.54 -0.26
CA SER A 354 17.98 16.69 -0.99
C SER A 354 17.27 17.96 -0.56
N VAL A 355 18.04 19.03 -0.36
CA VAL A 355 17.51 20.36 -0.06
C VAL A 355 17.61 21.25 -1.28
N GLN A 356 16.49 21.89 -1.64
CA GLN A 356 16.42 22.77 -2.81
C GLN A 356 15.44 23.91 -2.55
N HIS A 357 15.89 25.17 -2.65
CA HIS A 357 15.05 26.37 -2.47
C HIS A 357 14.13 26.24 -1.23
N ASP A 358 14.73 25.90 -0.08
CA ASP A 358 14.06 25.68 1.22
C ASP A 358 13.05 24.53 1.26
N MET A 359 13.20 23.53 0.39
CA MET A 359 12.39 22.31 0.40
C MET A 359 13.25 21.10 0.70
N LEU A 360 12.76 20.23 1.59
CA LEU A 360 13.33 18.91 1.82
C LEU A 360 12.62 17.91 0.93
N LEU A 361 13.37 17.16 0.13
CA LEU A 361 12.88 16.15 -0.78
C LEU A 361 13.46 14.78 -0.41
N LEU A 362 12.59 13.80 -0.20
CA LEU A 362 12.95 12.40 -0.04
C LEU A 362 12.93 11.70 -1.41
N PHE A 363 14.07 11.18 -1.83
CA PHE A 363 14.20 10.31 -2.99
C PHE A 363 14.28 8.86 -2.53
N PHE A 364 13.46 8.00 -3.14
CA PHE A 364 13.27 6.61 -2.70
C PHE A 364 14.35 5.64 -3.19
N GLY A 365 15.19 6.07 -4.14
CA GLY A 365 16.15 5.21 -4.81
C GLY A 365 15.50 4.14 -5.70
N ASN A 366 16.31 3.22 -6.22
CA ASN A 366 15.83 2.01 -6.87
C ASN A 366 15.94 0.81 -5.90
N PRO A 367 14.83 0.35 -5.31
CA PRO A 367 14.87 -0.77 -4.37
C PRO A 367 15.26 -2.11 -5.01
N ASP A 368 15.14 -2.22 -6.34
CA ASP A 368 15.44 -3.46 -7.07
C ASP A 368 16.92 -3.55 -7.48
N ARG A 369 17.66 -2.44 -7.41
CA ARG A 369 19.08 -2.36 -7.77
C ARG A 369 19.83 -1.42 -6.81
N PRO A 370 20.09 -1.87 -5.57
CA PRO A 370 20.68 -1.02 -4.54
C PRO A 370 22.16 -0.68 -4.80
N GLU A 371 22.86 -1.50 -5.59
CA GLU A 371 24.30 -1.34 -5.90
C GLU A 371 24.59 -0.43 -7.10
N GLN A 372 23.60 -0.15 -7.94
CA GLN A 372 23.76 0.87 -8.98
C GLN A 372 23.65 2.23 -8.30
N GLU A 373 24.73 3.01 -8.31
CA GLU A 373 24.62 4.45 -8.06
C GLU A 373 23.45 4.96 -8.89
N THR A 374 22.49 5.58 -8.21
CA THR A 374 21.31 6.11 -8.88
C THR A 374 21.82 7.04 -9.96
N ASP A 375 21.55 6.75 -11.24
CA ASP A 375 22.10 7.51 -12.36
C ASP A 375 21.67 8.98 -12.23
N LEU A 376 22.56 9.77 -11.62
CA LEU A 376 22.32 11.15 -11.23
C LEU A 376 22.05 12.00 -12.47
N THR A 377 22.49 11.55 -13.65
CA THR A 377 22.32 12.20 -14.94
C THR A 377 20.87 12.20 -15.42
N MET A 378 20.16 11.06 -15.35
CA MET A 378 18.71 10.97 -15.65
C MET A 378 17.87 11.71 -14.61
N LEU A 379 18.33 11.70 -13.36
CA LEU A 379 17.73 12.45 -12.28
C LEU A 379 17.93 13.97 -12.47
N ASN A 380 19.11 14.41 -12.92
CA ASN A 380 19.46 15.81 -13.20
C ASN A 380 18.77 16.37 -14.46
N LEU A 381 18.46 15.55 -15.46
CA LEU A 381 17.60 15.96 -16.60
C LEU A 381 16.13 16.10 -16.20
N ALA A 382 15.65 15.24 -15.29
CA ALA A 382 14.32 15.37 -14.70
C ALA A 382 14.23 16.56 -13.73
N ARG A 383 15.32 16.88 -13.02
CA ARG A 383 15.47 18.01 -12.09
C ARG A 383 15.08 19.33 -12.76
N ASP A 384 15.81 19.79 -13.78
CA ASP A 384 15.64 21.16 -14.30
C ASP A 384 14.26 21.44 -14.91
N HIS A 385 13.66 20.49 -15.63
CA HIS A 385 12.32 20.64 -16.19
C HIS A 385 11.18 20.40 -15.20
N GLN A 386 11.38 19.59 -14.14
CA GLN A 386 10.35 19.41 -13.12
C GLN A 386 10.31 20.57 -12.13
N TYR A 387 11.41 21.29 -11.88
CA TYR A 387 11.47 22.34 -10.85
C TYR A 387 10.62 23.58 -11.10
N ALA A 388 10.58 24.12 -12.32
CA ALA A 388 9.66 25.23 -12.64
C ALA A 388 8.19 24.83 -12.41
N THR A 389 7.89 23.54 -12.57
CA THR A 389 6.57 22.96 -12.25
C THR A 389 6.37 22.84 -10.75
N VAL A 390 7.41 22.49 -9.98
CA VAL A 390 7.35 22.38 -8.50
C VAL A 390 6.93 23.69 -7.88
N GLU A 391 7.52 24.81 -8.27
CA GLU A 391 7.15 26.11 -7.71
C GLU A 391 5.71 26.49 -8.02
N LYS A 392 5.26 26.33 -9.27
CA LYS A 392 3.88 26.64 -9.68
C LYS A 392 2.85 25.72 -9.01
N THR A 393 3.17 24.43 -8.89
CA THR A 393 2.39 23.42 -8.17
C THR A 393 2.33 23.77 -6.68
N LYS A 394 3.47 24.05 -6.05
CA LYS A 394 3.55 24.47 -4.64
C LYS A 394 2.78 25.76 -4.39
N LEU A 395 2.84 26.75 -5.28
CA LEU A 395 2.10 28.00 -5.16
C LEU A 395 0.59 27.75 -5.23
N ALA A 396 0.13 26.94 -6.19
CA ALA A 396 -1.28 26.55 -6.29
C ALA A 396 -1.76 25.78 -5.04
N GLY A 397 -0.95 24.83 -4.55
CA GLY A 397 -1.25 24.05 -3.34
C GLY A 397 -1.23 24.87 -2.05
N ARG A 398 -0.29 25.80 -1.89
CA ARG A 398 -0.16 26.67 -0.69
C ARG A 398 -1.40 27.53 -0.48
N ALA A 399 -1.97 28.08 -1.55
CA ALA A 399 -3.21 28.85 -1.45
C ALA A 399 -4.33 27.96 -0.89
N ASN A 400 -4.51 26.75 -1.43
CA ASN A 400 -5.51 25.81 -0.94
C ASN A 400 -5.26 25.44 0.55
N GLU A 401 -4.01 25.11 0.91
CA GLU A 401 -3.65 24.77 2.30
C GLU A 401 -3.82 25.91 3.31
N GLN A 402 -3.58 27.16 2.90
CA GLN A 402 -3.81 28.32 3.75
C GLN A 402 -5.30 28.53 4.01
N TRP A 403 -6.13 28.37 2.98
CA TRP A 403 -7.58 28.42 3.10
C TRP A 403 -8.14 27.28 3.95
N MET A 404 -7.65 26.07 3.74
CA MET A 404 -7.99 24.89 4.54
C MET A 404 -7.70 25.11 6.02
N ARG A 405 -6.52 25.66 6.35
CA ARG A 405 -6.17 26.04 7.73
C ARG A 405 -7.09 27.13 8.29
N ALA A 406 -7.43 28.15 7.51
CA ALA A 406 -8.36 29.19 7.92
C ALA A 406 -9.78 28.64 8.22
N LEU A 407 -10.18 27.56 7.54
CA LEU A 407 -11.43 26.85 7.80
C LEU A 407 -11.33 25.81 8.93
N GLY A 408 -10.16 25.60 9.53
CA GLY A 408 -9.95 24.55 10.51
C GLY A 408 -10.12 23.14 9.93
N VAL A 409 -9.80 22.96 8.65
CA VAL A 409 -9.91 21.69 7.92
C VAL A 409 -8.58 21.34 7.25
N ASP A 410 -7.57 21.00 8.05
CA ASP A 410 -6.23 20.64 7.59
C ASP A 410 -5.95 19.13 7.58
N SER A 411 -6.90 18.33 8.05
CA SER A 411 -6.82 16.87 8.16
C SER A 411 -8.18 16.22 7.89
N VAL A 412 -8.17 14.91 7.59
CA VAL A 412 -9.40 14.14 7.42
C VAL A 412 -10.21 14.08 8.72
N GLY A 413 -9.55 14.00 9.88
CA GLY A 413 -10.22 14.03 11.18
C GLY A 413 -10.92 15.36 11.44
N ALA A 414 -10.22 16.48 11.24
CA ALA A 414 -10.80 17.81 11.38
C ALA A 414 -11.98 18.02 10.41
N PHE A 415 -11.84 17.58 9.15
CA PHE A 415 -12.91 17.58 8.16
C PHE A 415 -14.14 16.79 8.63
N ASN A 416 -13.94 15.53 9.03
CA ASN A 416 -15.03 14.65 9.49
C ASN A 416 -15.77 15.25 10.68
N ARG A 417 -15.04 15.76 11.68
CA ARG A 417 -15.62 16.39 12.86
C ARG A 417 -16.54 17.55 12.48
N ARG A 418 -16.09 18.45 11.58
CA ARG A 418 -16.91 19.58 11.12
C ARG A 418 -18.16 19.13 10.37
N CYS A 419 -18.04 18.14 9.49
CA CYS A 419 -19.21 17.58 8.82
C CYS A 419 -20.22 16.96 9.79
N ILE A 420 -19.75 16.23 10.81
CA ILE A 420 -20.61 15.66 11.86
C ILE A 420 -21.29 16.76 12.69
N ALA A 421 -20.60 17.88 12.92
CA ALA A 421 -21.16 19.05 13.61
C ALA A 421 -22.21 19.83 12.78
N GLY A 422 -22.43 19.47 11.51
CA GLY A 422 -23.44 20.10 10.65
C GLY A 422 -22.91 21.13 9.65
N ASP A 423 -21.58 21.32 9.54
CA ASP A 423 -20.96 22.37 8.71
C ASP A 423 -20.88 22.03 7.21
N VAL A 424 -21.52 20.94 6.76
CA VAL A 424 -21.40 20.41 5.38
C VAL A 424 -21.65 21.49 4.33
N THR A 425 -22.75 22.23 4.45
CA THR A 425 -23.13 23.29 3.49
C THR A 425 -22.08 24.40 3.42
N GLN A 426 -21.58 24.86 4.57
CA GLN A 426 -20.58 25.93 4.63
C GLN A 426 -19.27 25.49 3.99
N ILE A 427 -18.82 24.25 4.27
CA ILE A 427 -17.60 23.69 3.69
C ILE A 427 -17.71 23.63 2.15
N ILE A 428 -18.84 23.13 1.64
CA ILE A 428 -19.07 23.02 0.20
C ILE A 428 -19.10 24.40 -0.47
N GLN A 429 -19.90 25.33 0.08
CA GLN A 429 -20.00 26.69 -0.45
C GLN A 429 -18.65 27.39 -0.48
N THR A 430 -17.85 27.22 0.57
CA THR A 430 -16.53 27.86 0.63
C THR A 430 -15.55 27.22 -0.37
N ALA A 431 -15.52 25.89 -0.47
CA ALA A 431 -14.66 25.20 -1.43
C ALA A 431 -15.02 25.56 -2.88
N GLU A 432 -16.31 25.63 -3.21
CA GLU A 432 -16.77 26.03 -4.55
C GLU A 432 -16.51 27.50 -4.85
N GLY A 433 -16.71 28.39 -3.86
CA GLY A 433 -16.37 29.80 -3.98
C GLY A 433 -14.88 30.04 -4.22
N PHE A 434 -14.01 29.27 -3.55
CA PHE A 434 -12.56 29.31 -3.79
C PHE A 434 -12.20 28.87 -5.21
N HIS A 435 -12.79 27.76 -5.69
CA HIS A 435 -12.62 27.31 -7.07
C HIS A 435 -13.06 28.37 -8.08
N GLU A 436 -14.23 28.98 -7.88
CA GLU A 436 -14.74 30.01 -8.78
C GLU A 436 -13.83 31.24 -8.80
N LYS A 437 -13.39 31.71 -7.63
CA LYS A 437 -12.42 32.80 -7.51
C LYS A 437 -11.13 32.49 -8.26
N ARG A 438 -10.62 31.27 -8.18
CA ARG A 438 -9.37 30.89 -8.85
C ARG A 438 -9.54 30.83 -10.37
N ILE A 439 -10.68 30.35 -10.88
CA ILE A 439 -10.97 30.34 -12.32
C ILE A 439 -11.11 31.77 -12.86
N SER A 440 -11.81 32.65 -12.13
CA SER A 440 -11.91 34.08 -12.47
C SER A 440 -10.54 34.76 -12.53
N GLN A 441 -9.65 34.52 -11.56
CA GLN A 441 -8.28 35.06 -11.59
C GLN A 441 -7.49 34.61 -12.83
N ILE A 442 -7.64 33.34 -13.25
CA ILE A 442 -6.98 32.83 -14.46
C ILE A 442 -7.54 33.55 -15.69
N ALA A 443 -8.87 33.75 -15.76
CA ALA A 443 -9.50 34.49 -16.85
C ALA A 443 -9.05 35.96 -16.91
N ASP A 444 -8.88 36.61 -15.75
CA ASP A 444 -8.39 37.98 -15.65
C ASP A 444 -6.93 38.09 -16.11
N GLU A 445 -6.10 37.12 -15.73
CA GLU A 445 -4.71 37.05 -16.17
C GLU A 445 -4.62 36.89 -17.69
N ILE A 446 -5.45 36.03 -18.28
CA ILE A 446 -5.53 35.84 -19.73
C ILE A 446 -5.97 37.14 -20.41
N ALA A 447 -7.06 37.76 -19.94
CA ALA A 447 -7.59 39.00 -20.52
C ALA A 447 -6.62 40.19 -20.41
N GLY A 448 -5.81 40.22 -19.35
CA GLY A 448 -4.77 41.24 -19.17
C GLY A 448 -3.61 41.12 -20.18
N ARG A 449 -3.41 39.96 -20.81
CA ARG A 449 -2.33 39.71 -21.78
C ARG A 449 -2.81 39.97 -23.22
N LYS A 450 -2.66 41.22 -23.70
CA LYS A 450 -3.13 41.68 -25.03
C LYS A 450 -2.70 40.86 -26.25
N ARG A 451 -1.64 40.06 -26.16
CA ARG A 451 -1.14 39.23 -27.27
C ARG A 451 -1.69 37.82 -27.29
N VAL A 452 -2.30 37.35 -26.20
CA VAL A 452 -2.78 35.97 -26.10
C VAL A 452 -3.99 35.80 -27.03
N ARG A 453 -3.87 34.83 -27.95
CA ARG A 453 -4.93 34.43 -28.89
C ARG A 453 -5.25 32.93 -28.80
N VAL A 454 -4.37 32.16 -28.16
CA VAL A 454 -4.52 30.72 -27.99
C VAL A 454 -4.36 30.37 -26.51
N ILE A 455 -5.30 29.60 -25.99
CA ILE A 455 -5.24 28.97 -24.68
C ILE A 455 -5.08 27.47 -24.94
N THR A 456 -4.09 26.83 -24.36
CA THR A 456 -3.97 25.38 -24.40
C THR A 456 -4.16 24.80 -23.01
N ILE A 457 -4.97 23.75 -22.90
CA ILE A 457 -5.34 23.12 -21.64
C ILE A 457 -4.96 21.66 -21.70
N ALA A 458 -4.07 21.25 -20.80
CA ALA A 458 -3.76 19.84 -20.60
C ALA A 458 -4.03 19.41 -19.16
N GLY A 459 -4.08 18.10 -18.99
CA GLY A 459 -4.42 17.51 -17.71
C GLY A 459 -4.57 16.00 -17.89
N PRO A 460 -4.17 15.21 -16.90
CA PRO A 460 -4.20 13.77 -17.02
C PRO A 460 -5.65 13.23 -16.94
N SER A 461 -5.83 11.92 -17.10
CA SER A 461 -7.17 11.33 -17.09
C SER A 461 -7.90 11.61 -15.77
N SER A 462 -9.17 12.00 -15.85
CA SER A 462 -10.04 12.34 -14.70
C SER A 462 -9.52 13.49 -13.84
N SER A 463 -8.84 14.47 -14.46
CA SER A 463 -8.40 15.68 -13.77
C SER A 463 -9.47 16.79 -13.69
N GLY A 464 -10.63 16.64 -14.31
CA GLY A 464 -11.70 17.66 -14.28
C GLY A 464 -11.57 18.74 -15.35
N LYS A 465 -10.81 18.48 -16.43
CA LYS A 465 -10.58 19.41 -17.54
C LYS A 465 -11.88 19.90 -18.16
N THR A 466 -12.79 18.97 -18.47
CA THR A 466 -13.98 19.28 -19.26
C THR A 466 -14.87 20.27 -18.53
N THR A 467 -15.09 20.09 -17.23
CA THR A 467 -15.86 21.06 -16.43
C THR A 467 -15.08 22.35 -16.16
N PHE A 468 -13.76 22.26 -15.95
CA PHE A 468 -12.90 23.45 -15.83
C PHE A 468 -12.99 24.34 -17.08
N ILE A 469 -12.91 23.75 -18.28
CA ILE A 469 -13.02 24.46 -19.56
C ILE A 469 -14.37 25.17 -19.65
N LYS A 470 -15.47 24.49 -19.32
CA LYS A 470 -16.82 25.09 -19.35
C LYS A 470 -16.95 26.27 -18.38
N ARG A 471 -16.39 26.16 -17.16
CA ARG A 471 -16.37 27.28 -16.19
C ARG A 471 -15.46 28.42 -16.62
N LEU A 472 -14.26 28.11 -17.14
CA LEU A 472 -13.33 29.11 -17.65
C LEU A 472 -13.94 29.87 -18.82
N LYS A 473 -14.68 29.20 -19.71
CA LYS A 473 -15.40 29.85 -20.81
C LYS A 473 -16.35 30.92 -20.28
N VAL A 474 -17.13 30.64 -19.23
CA VAL A 474 -18.03 31.64 -18.62
C VAL A 474 -17.24 32.87 -18.16
N GLN A 475 -16.12 32.67 -17.45
CA GLN A 475 -15.29 33.77 -16.94
C GLN A 475 -14.61 34.57 -18.07
N LEU A 476 -14.19 33.91 -19.15
CA LEU A 476 -13.65 34.60 -20.33
C LEU A 476 -14.72 35.46 -21.03
N HIS A 477 -15.98 34.99 -21.12
CA HIS A 477 -17.08 35.80 -21.64
C HIS A 477 -17.37 37.03 -20.76
N VAL A 478 -17.29 36.89 -19.42
CA VAL A 478 -17.39 38.02 -18.50
C VAL A 478 -16.32 39.07 -18.79
N ASN A 479 -15.12 38.63 -19.18
CA ASN A 479 -14.01 39.49 -19.60
C ASN A 479 -14.09 39.96 -21.07
N GLY A 480 -15.19 39.70 -21.77
CA GLY A 480 -15.43 40.15 -23.15
C GLY A 480 -14.70 39.33 -24.25
N LEU A 481 -14.09 38.20 -23.88
CA LEU A 481 -13.44 37.28 -24.80
C LEU A 481 -14.43 36.21 -25.27
N LEU A 482 -14.35 35.81 -26.54
CA LEU A 482 -15.19 34.76 -27.12
C LEU A 482 -14.41 33.45 -27.32
N PRO A 483 -14.38 32.56 -26.31
CA PRO A 483 -13.64 31.30 -26.42
C PRO A 483 -14.27 30.32 -27.40
N ARG A 484 -13.47 29.83 -28.35
CA ARG A 484 -13.83 28.79 -29.31
C ARG A 484 -13.00 27.54 -29.06
N GLU A 485 -13.67 26.46 -28.72
CA GLU A 485 -13.07 25.20 -28.26
C GLU A 485 -12.72 24.28 -29.43
N ILE A 486 -11.53 23.69 -29.37
CA ILE A 486 -11.00 22.72 -30.32
C ILE A 486 -10.44 21.56 -29.50
N SER A 487 -11.11 20.41 -29.58
CA SER A 487 -10.66 19.19 -28.90
C SER A 487 -9.63 18.47 -29.76
N LEU A 488 -8.47 18.15 -29.17
CA LEU A 488 -7.42 17.35 -29.82
C LEU A 488 -7.93 15.94 -30.15
N ASP A 489 -8.90 15.43 -29.38
CA ASP A 489 -9.50 14.12 -29.59
C ASP A 489 -10.21 14.00 -30.95
N ASN A 490 -10.56 15.11 -31.59
CA ASN A 490 -11.16 15.10 -32.94
C ASN A 490 -10.14 14.90 -34.07
N TYR A 491 -8.85 14.96 -33.78
CA TYR A 491 -7.77 14.86 -34.76
C TYR A 491 -7.00 13.54 -34.66
N TYR A 492 -7.55 12.51 -34.00
CA TYR A 492 -6.96 11.18 -34.08
C TYR A 492 -6.92 10.67 -35.53
N VAL A 493 -5.82 10.01 -35.89
CA VAL A 493 -5.73 9.24 -37.14
C VAL A 493 -6.61 7.99 -37.06
N ASP A 494 -6.88 7.36 -38.19
CA ASP A 494 -7.60 6.08 -38.21
C ASP A 494 -6.92 5.07 -37.27
N ARG A 495 -7.73 4.27 -36.56
CA ARG A 495 -7.25 3.32 -35.55
C ARG A 495 -6.13 2.42 -36.08
N GLU A 496 -6.23 2.00 -37.34
CA GLU A 496 -5.23 1.15 -38.01
C GLU A 496 -3.90 1.86 -38.29
N LYS A 497 -3.92 3.20 -38.39
CA LYS A 497 -2.74 4.06 -38.58
C LYS A 497 -2.11 4.51 -37.26
N THR A 498 -2.76 4.23 -36.13
CA THR A 498 -2.22 4.57 -34.80
C THR A 498 -0.93 3.80 -34.57
N VAL A 499 0.11 4.49 -34.07
CA VAL A 499 1.39 3.86 -33.76
C VAL A 499 1.23 2.79 -32.68
N LYS A 500 2.09 1.77 -32.72
CA LYS A 500 2.08 0.69 -31.72
C LYS A 500 3.17 0.89 -30.68
N ASP A 501 2.91 0.47 -29.45
CA ASP A 501 3.84 0.50 -28.34
C ASP A 501 4.86 -0.66 -28.38
N GLU A 502 5.75 -0.71 -27.37
CA GLU A 502 6.76 -1.76 -27.22
C GLU A 502 6.19 -3.19 -27.09
N ARG A 503 4.88 -3.32 -26.82
CA ARG A 503 4.16 -4.59 -26.69
C ARG A 503 3.37 -4.93 -27.96
N GLY A 504 3.39 -4.08 -28.98
CA GLY A 504 2.65 -4.25 -30.22
C GLY A 504 1.18 -3.83 -30.15
N GLU A 505 0.76 -3.19 -29.06
CA GLU A 505 -0.59 -2.65 -28.86
C GLU A 505 -0.68 -1.21 -29.36
N TYR A 506 -1.86 -0.73 -29.78
CA TYR A 506 -2.02 0.66 -30.24
C TYR A 506 -1.79 1.67 -29.10
N ASP A 507 -0.86 2.61 -29.29
CA ASP A 507 -0.55 3.71 -28.35
C ASP A 507 -1.40 4.94 -28.69
N PHE A 508 -2.67 4.94 -28.25
CA PHE A 508 -3.60 6.06 -28.43
C PHE A 508 -3.22 7.33 -27.65
N GLU A 509 -2.21 7.26 -26.78
CA GLU A 509 -1.73 8.41 -26.02
C GLU A 509 -0.49 9.05 -26.69
N ALA A 510 0.08 8.43 -27.74
CA ALA A 510 1.19 8.99 -28.48
C ALA A 510 0.79 10.26 -29.25
N LEU A 511 1.70 11.23 -29.35
CA LEU A 511 1.44 12.44 -30.13
C LEU A 511 1.21 12.10 -31.61
N GLU A 512 1.92 11.10 -32.11
CA GLU A 512 1.83 10.57 -33.47
C GLU A 512 0.47 9.90 -33.77
N ALA A 513 -0.37 9.67 -32.76
CA ALA A 513 -1.76 9.27 -32.97
C ALA A 513 -2.64 10.43 -33.46
N LEU A 514 -2.17 11.67 -33.42
CA LEU A 514 -2.86 12.84 -33.96
C LEU A 514 -2.41 13.16 -35.39
N ASP A 515 -3.35 13.52 -36.25
CA ASP A 515 -3.10 14.14 -37.56
C ASP A 515 -2.69 15.60 -37.36
N LEU A 516 -1.42 15.79 -36.95
CA LEU A 516 -0.84 17.12 -36.75
C LEU A 516 -0.86 17.97 -38.01
N PRO A 517 -0.57 17.46 -39.23
CA PRO A 517 -0.68 18.25 -40.46
C PRO A 517 -2.07 18.84 -40.68
N LEU A 518 -3.12 18.01 -40.58
CA LEU A 518 -4.51 18.48 -40.73
C LEU A 518 -4.86 19.52 -39.66
N MET A 519 -4.51 19.23 -38.41
CA MET A 519 -4.76 20.13 -37.31
C MET A 519 -4.05 21.48 -37.51
N HIS A 520 -2.76 21.47 -37.83
CA HIS A 520 -1.96 22.68 -38.05
C HIS A 520 -2.51 23.55 -39.16
N ASP A 521 -2.96 22.96 -40.28
CA ASP A 521 -3.64 23.68 -41.36
C ASP A 521 -4.91 24.38 -40.85
N GLN A 522 -5.82 23.62 -40.22
CA GLN A 522 -7.09 24.15 -39.72
C GLN A 522 -6.88 25.24 -38.67
N LEU A 523 -5.94 25.07 -37.73
CA LEU A 523 -5.60 26.07 -36.72
C LEU A 523 -5.05 27.36 -37.35
N MET A 524 -4.15 27.27 -38.34
CA MET A 524 -3.61 28.45 -39.03
C MET A 524 -4.68 29.23 -39.78
N ARG A 525 -5.58 28.52 -40.48
CA ARG A 525 -6.70 29.13 -41.21
C ARG A 525 -7.67 29.84 -40.25
N LEU A 526 -7.98 29.23 -39.11
CA LEU A 526 -8.77 29.87 -38.05
C LEU A 526 -8.10 31.11 -37.47
N LEU A 527 -6.78 31.08 -37.24
CA LEU A 527 -6.03 32.26 -36.78
C LEU A 527 -6.02 33.39 -37.82
N ARG A 528 -6.16 33.07 -39.11
CA ARG A 528 -6.38 34.03 -40.22
C ARG A 528 -7.84 34.45 -40.39
N ARG A 529 -8.74 34.00 -39.49
CA ARG A 529 -10.20 34.26 -39.52
C ARG A 529 -10.90 33.68 -40.76
N GLU A 530 -10.31 32.67 -41.38
CA GLU A 530 -10.94 31.92 -42.46
C GLU A 530 -12.03 31.00 -41.90
N ARG A 531 -12.98 30.63 -42.77
CA ARG A 531 -13.99 29.64 -42.44
C ARG A 531 -13.42 28.24 -42.61
N VAL A 532 -13.58 27.40 -41.60
CA VAL A 532 -13.02 26.04 -41.55
C VAL A 532 -14.06 25.06 -41.02
N THR A 533 -14.27 23.95 -41.73
CA THR A 533 -15.00 22.79 -41.21
C THR A 533 -14.03 21.96 -40.38
N LEU A 534 -14.28 21.85 -39.07
CA LEU A 534 -13.40 21.12 -38.17
C LEU A 534 -13.44 19.61 -38.43
N ALA A 535 -12.36 18.92 -38.09
CA ALA A 535 -12.34 17.47 -38.04
C ALA A 535 -13.25 16.92 -36.92
N ARG A 536 -13.66 15.66 -37.06
CA ARG A 536 -14.34 14.86 -36.04
C ARG A 536 -13.74 13.45 -36.03
N TYR A 537 -13.54 12.89 -34.84
CA TYR A 537 -13.17 11.49 -34.70
C TYR A 537 -14.38 10.65 -34.29
N ASP A 538 -14.64 9.56 -35.01
CA ASP A 538 -15.72 8.64 -34.66
C ASP A 538 -15.17 7.49 -33.81
N PHE A 539 -15.27 7.61 -32.49
CA PHE A 539 -14.71 6.64 -31.53
C PHE A 539 -15.21 5.18 -31.74
N PRO A 540 -16.51 4.91 -31.98
CA PRO A 540 -17.00 3.57 -32.29
C PRO A 540 -16.27 2.90 -33.46
N SER A 541 -16.24 3.54 -34.63
CA SER A 541 -15.58 3.00 -35.83
C SER A 541 -14.06 3.10 -35.75
N GLY A 542 -13.54 4.06 -34.99
CA GLY A 542 -12.11 4.37 -34.93
C GLY A 542 -11.61 5.11 -36.17
N THR A 543 -12.47 5.90 -36.83
CA THR A 543 -12.18 6.55 -38.11
C THR A 543 -12.05 8.06 -37.95
N SER A 544 -11.06 8.64 -38.63
CA SER A 544 -10.86 10.08 -38.74
C SER A 544 -11.75 10.66 -39.84
N LEU A 545 -12.51 11.70 -39.52
CA LEU A 545 -13.39 12.39 -40.46
C LEU A 545 -12.97 13.88 -40.57
N PRO A 546 -12.08 14.23 -41.52
CA PRO A 546 -11.46 15.57 -41.58
C PRO A 546 -12.41 16.75 -41.76
N GLU A 547 -13.61 16.52 -42.30
CA GLU A 547 -14.60 17.55 -42.64
C GLU A 547 -16.01 17.20 -42.14
N ALA A 548 -16.13 16.52 -40.98
CA ALA A 548 -17.42 16.11 -40.41
C ALA A 548 -17.77 16.80 -39.08
N GLY A 549 -16.95 17.75 -38.64
CA GLY A 549 -17.21 18.60 -37.49
C GLY A 549 -18.00 19.87 -37.84
N PRO A 550 -18.20 20.76 -36.87
CA PRO A 550 -18.89 22.03 -37.09
C PRO A 550 -18.05 22.97 -37.97
N GLU A 551 -18.74 23.80 -38.75
CA GLU A 551 -18.12 24.92 -39.47
C GLU A 551 -17.91 26.09 -38.52
N VAL A 552 -16.67 26.59 -38.44
CA VAL A 552 -16.25 27.61 -37.48
C VAL A 552 -15.51 28.74 -38.21
N GLN A 553 -15.76 29.97 -37.77
CA GLN A 553 -15.00 31.15 -38.18
C GLN A 553 -14.76 32.03 -36.96
N PHE A 554 -13.54 32.54 -36.81
CA PHE A 554 -13.17 33.33 -35.64
C PHE A 554 -13.47 34.82 -35.84
N GLU A 555 -14.18 35.39 -34.86
CA GLU A 555 -14.45 36.82 -34.74
C GLU A 555 -13.20 37.57 -34.22
N GLU A 556 -13.24 38.89 -34.19
CA GLU A 556 -12.10 39.72 -33.79
C GLU A 556 -11.64 39.49 -32.34
N ASN A 557 -12.59 39.30 -31.43
CA ASN A 557 -12.37 39.01 -30.01
C ASN A 557 -12.42 37.49 -29.70
N ALA A 558 -12.37 36.63 -30.72
CA ALA A 558 -12.32 35.20 -30.51
C ALA A 558 -10.96 34.77 -29.94
N ILE A 559 -10.99 33.87 -28.95
CA ILE A 559 -9.80 33.23 -28.38
C ILE A 559 -9.89 31.73 -28.61
N MET A 560 -8.85 31.15 -29.19
CA MET A 560 -8.78 29.71 -29.44
C MET A 560 -8.54 28.97 -28.14
N MET A 561 -9.33 27.92 -27.84
CA MET A 561 -9.09 27.04 -26.71
C MET A 561 -8.83 25.62 -27.22
N ILE A 562 -7.61 25.14 -27.07
CA ILE A 562 -7.21 23.78 -27.47
C ILE A 562 -7.13 22.91 -26.22
N GLU A 563 -7.83 21.79 -26.20
CA GLU A 563 -7.82 20.87 -25.05
C GLU A 563 -7.41 19.45 -25.45
N GLY A 564 -6.64 18.80 -24.58
CA GLY A 564 -6.32 17.39 -24.69
C GLY A 564 -5.05 17.04 -23.92
N ILE A 565 -4.68 15.75 -23.90
CA ILE A 565 -3.51 15.28 -23.12
C ILE A 565 -2.21 15.96 -23.55
N HIS A 566 -2.08 16.33 -24.84
CA HIS A 566 -0.90 16.98 -25.39
C HIS A 566 -0.92 18.51 -25.34
N GLY A 567 -1.89 19.15 -24.67
CA GLY A 567 -2.05 20.61 -24.67
C GLY A 567 -0.82 21.41 -24.23
N LEU A 568 0.12 20.81 -23.49
CA LEU A 568 1.38 21.47 -23.10
C LEU A 568 2.53 21.24 -24.08
N ASN A 569 2.39 20.28 -25.01
CA ASN A 569 3.44 19.92 -25.95
C ASN A 569 3.57 21.02 -27.03
N PRO A 570 4.72 21.68 -27.19
CA PRO A 570 4.88 22.73 -28.19
C PRO A 570 4.56 22.28 -29.63
N ARG A 571 4.70 20.99 -29.95
CA ARG A 571 4.42 20.41 -31.27
C ARG A 571 2.93 20.43 -31.66
N ILE A 572 2.00 20.68 -30.73
CA ILE A 572 0.57 20.80 -31.08
C ILE A 572 0.24 22.13 -31.78
N LEU A 573 1.12 23.13 -31.71
CA LEU A 573 0.89 24.41 -32.37
C LEU A 573 1.65 24.48 -33.71
N PRO A 574 1.04 25.09 -34.75
CA PRO A 574 1.68 25.24 -36.05
C PRO A 574 2.86 26.22 -35.99
N ALA A 575 3.81 26.05 -36.92
CA ALA A 575 4.91 26.99 -37.10
C ALA A 575 4.38 28.40 -37.43
N GLY A 576 4.74 29.39 -36.61
CA GLY A 576 4.30 30.79 -36.75
C GLY A 576 3.52 31.34 -35.56
N VAL A 577 2.98 30.47 -34.69
CA VAL A 577 2.39 30.91 -33.41
C VAL A 577 3.51 31.19 -32.41
N ARG A 578 3.59 32.42 -31.91
CA ARG A 578 4.65 32.82 -30.98
C ARG A 578 4.30 32.40 -29.55
N SER A 579 5.30 32.18 -28.72
CA SER A 579 5.10 31.77 -27.31
C SER A 579 4.32 32.81 -26.50
N ASP A 580 4.47 34.11 -26.78
CA ASP A 580 3.76 35.21 -26.13
C ASP A 580 2.29 35.36 -26.58
N GLU A 581 1.86 34.59 -27.58
CA GLU A 581 0.48 34.53 -28.06
C GLU A 581 -0.31 33.35 -27.45
N VAL A 582 0.37 32.54 -26.63
CA VAL A 582 -0.17 31.29 -26.07
C VAL A 582 -0.17 31.36 -24.56
N PHE A 583 -1.29 30.98 -23.95
CA PHE A 583 -1.41 30.79 -22.51
C PHE A 583 -1.69 29.32 -22.20
N ARG A 584 -0.83 28.68 -21.41
CA ARG A 584 -0.85 27.24 -21.15
C ARG A 584 -1.34 26.93 -19.74
N ILE A 585 -2.39 26.12 -19.64
CA ILE A 585 -3.01 25.75 -18.37
C ILE A 585 -2.83 24.25 -18.14
N TYR A 586 -2.34 23.89 -16.95
CA TYR A 586 -2.32 22.52 -16.47
C TYR A 586 -3.39 22.30 -15.40
N VAL A 587 -4.31 21.38 -15.64
CA VAL A 587 -5.38 21.00 -14.71
C VAL A 587 -5.09 19.66 -14.08
N ASN A 588 -4.93 19.63 -12.76
CA ASN A 588 -4.69 18.39 -12.01
C ASN A 588 -5.20 18.54 -10.57
N PRO A 589 -5.93 17.55 -10.01
CA PRO A 589 -6.31 17.62 -8.60
C PRO A 589 -5.06 17.45 -7.73
N MET A 590 -4.92 18.28 -6.71
CA MET A 590 -3.75 18.32 -5.83
C MET A 590 -4.09 18.06 -4.35
N THR A 591 -5.25 17.46 -4.08
CA THR A 591 -5.75 17.19 -2.73
C THR A 591 -4.66 16.69 -1.78
N SER A 592 -4.66 17.21 -0.56
CA SER A 592 -3.58 17.01 0.40
C SER A 592 -4.01 16.65 1.81
N LEU A 593 -5.30 16.38 2.05
CA LEU A 593 -5.78 16.01 3.39
C LEU A 593 -4.97 14.83 3.95
N SER A 594 -4.35 15.08 5.10
CA SER A 594 -3.59 14.08 5.84
C SER A 594 -4.49 13.33 6.82
N PHE A 595 -4.19 12.04 7.01
CA PHE A 595 -4.75 11.23 8.10
C PHE A 595 -3.88 11.34 9.35
N ASP A 596 -2.55 11.41 9.16
CA ASP A 596 -1.52 11.57 10.19
C ASP A 596 -0.25 12.20 9.56
N ARG A 597 0.90 12.16 10.28
CA ARG A 597 2.20 12.67 9.80
C ARG A 597 2.70 12.01 8.50
N LEU A 598 2.31 10.78 8.24
CA LEU A 598 2.85 9.92 7.19
C LEU A 598 1.90 9.76 6.00
N THR A 599 0.60 9.68 6.29
CA THR A 599 -0.43 9.25 5.36
C THR A 599 -1.29 10.41 4.91
N ARG A 600 -1.54 10.48 3.61
CA ARG A 600 -2.42 11.45 2.96
C ARG A 600 -3.16 10.83 1.81
N VAL A 601 -4.19 11.53 1.34
CA VAL A 601 -4.85 11.18 0.09
C VAL A 601 -3.86 11.36 -1.07
N HIS A 602 -3.69 10.31 -1.88
CA HIS A 602 -2.88 10.38 -3.09
C HIS A 602 -3.72 10.86 -4.28
N VAL A 603 -3.16 11.79 -5.06
CA VAL A 603 -3.75 12.28 -6.32
C VAL A 603 -4.11 11.15 -7.28
N SER A 604 -3.28 10.10 -7.35
CA SER A 604 -3.55 8.93 -8.19
C SER A 604 -4.80 8.16 -7.75
N ASP A 605 -5.04 8.05 -6.46
CA ASP A 605 -6.21 7.33 -5.92
C ASP A 605 -7.48 8.12 -6.19
N LEU A 606 -7.45 9.43 -5.93
CA LEU A 606 -8.58 10.29 -6.21
C LEU A 606 -8.95 10.25 -7.70
N ARG A 607 -7.96 10.36 -8.59
CA ARG A 607 -8.19 10.32 -10.04
C ARG A 607 -8.69 8.96 -10.51
N LEU A 608 -8.20 7.86 -9.93
CA LEU A 608 -8.71 6.52 -10.22
C LEU A 608 -10.16 6.37 -9.76
N LEU A 609 -10.52 6.89 -8.58
CA LEU A 609 -11.91 6.89 -8.08
C LEU A 609 -12.83 7.72 -8.99
N ARG A 610 -12.41 8.94 -9.37
CA ARG A 610 -13.12 9.78 -10.36
C ARG A 610 -13.33 9.02 -11.67
N ARG A 611 -12.30 8.30 -12.15
CA ARG A 611 -12.36 7.50 -13.38
C ARG A 611 -13.34 6.32 -13.27
N ILE A 612 -13.26 5.55 -12.19
CA ILE A 612 -14.14 4.40 -11.94
C ILE A 612 -15.60 4.85 -11.97
N ILE A 613 -15.94 5.93 -11.27
CA ILE A 613 -17.33 6.42 -11.21
C ILE A 613 -17.80 6.90 -12.58
N ARG A 614 -17.02 7.75 -13.25
CA ARG A 614 -17.37 8.29 -14.56
C ARG A 614 -17.55 7.18 -15.60
N ASP A 615 -16.58 6.29 -15.72
CA ASP A 615 -16.58 5.26 -16.76
C ASP A 615 -17.66 4.20 -16.48
N ARG A 616 -17.94 3.89 -15.21
CA ARG A 616 -19.04 2.98 -14.85
C ARG A 616 -20.41 3.56 -15.22
N ARG A 617 -20.61 4.87 -15.04
CA ARG A 617 -21.86 5.56 -15.35
C ARG A 617 -22.07 5.81 -16.84
N HIS A 618 -21.05 6.27 -17.54
CA HIS A 618 -21.18 6.76 -18.92
C HIS A 618 -20.70 5.78 -19.98
N ARG A 619 -19.88 4.79 -19.63
CA ARG A 619 -19.21 3.89 -20.59
C ARG A 619 -19.39 2.40 -20.27
N ALA A 620 -20.15 2.08 -19.22
CA ALA A 620 -20.37 0.72 -18.71
C ALA A 620 -19.08 -0.07 -18.37
N ILE A 621 -17.93 0.58 -18.22
CA ILE A 621 -16.65 -0.07 -17.89
C ILE A 621 -16.62 -0.38 -16.39
N SER A 622 -16.20 -1.59 -16.01
CA SER A 622 -16.18 -2.01 -14.61
C SER A 622 -15.05 -1.32 -13.81
N ALA A 623 -15.16 -1.36 -12.47
CA ALA A 623 -14.06 -0.92 -11.60
C ALA A 623 -12.82 -1.82 -11.77
N ALA A 624 -13.02 -3.12 -12.00
CA ALA A 624 -11.93 -4.08 -12.20
C ALA A 624 -11.09 -3.73 -13.44
N ASP A 625 -11.74 -3.38 -14.55
CA ASP A 625 -11.08 -2.99 -15.81
C ASP A 625 -10.35 -1.66 -15.68
N ASN A 626 -10.97 -0.67 -15.03
CA ASN A 626 -10.34 0.62 -14.79
C ASN A 626 -9.06 0.49 -13.95
N ILE A 627 -9.11 -0.29 -12.88
CA ILE A 627 -7.94 -0.58 -12.04
C ILE A 627 -6.87 -1.32 -12.85
N HIS A 628 -7.26 -2.30 -13.66
CA HIS A 628 -6.33 -3.10 -14.44
C HIS A 628 -5.57 -2.25 -15.47
N ARG A 629 -6.26 -1.34 -16.16
CA ARG A 629 -5.68 -0.43 -17.17
C ARG A 629 -4.95 0.77 -16.57
N TRP A 630 -5.07 1.01 -15.26
CA TRP A 630 -4.54 2.21 -14.62
C TRP A 630 -3.03 2.40 -14.82
N ALA A 631 -2.25 1.32 -14.81
CA ALA A 631 -0.80 1.39 -15.03
C ALA A 631 -0.44 1.95 -16.42
N SER A 632 -1.17 1.53 -17.47
CA SER A 632 -0.99 2.03 -18.84
C SER A 632 -1.36 3.51 -18.94
N VAL A 633 -2.49 3.93 -18.36
CA VAL A 633 -2.90 5.35 -18.31
C VAL A 633 -1.81 6.21 -17.64
N ARG A 634 -1.27 5.74 -16.51
CA ARG A 634 -0.18 6.43 -15.79
C ARG A 634 1.13 6.45 -16.59
N HIS A 635 1.38 5.44 -17.40
CA HIS A 635 2.54 5.40 -18.30
C HIS A 635 2.41 6.44 -19.42
N GLY A 636 1.26 6.51 -20.09
CA GLY A 636 0.97 7.53 -21.09
C GLY A 636 1.15 8.96 -20.55
N GLU A 637 0.66 9.22 -19.34
CA GLU A 637 0.84 10.53 -18.67
C GLU A 637 2.32 10.90 -18.45
N ARG A 638 3.15 9.93 -18.05
CA ARG A 638 4.58 10.14 -17.81
C ARG A 638 5.34 10.44 -19.10
N LYS A 639 4.91 9.87 -20.22
CA LYS A 639 5.53 10.06 -21.54
C LYS A 639 5.05 11.36 -22.21
N ASN A 640 3.76 11.67 -22.08
CA ASN A 640 3.11 12.66 -22.95
C ASN A 640 2.73 13.98 -22.27
N ILE A 641 2.65 14.01 -20.93
CA ILE A 641 2.28 15.21 -20.17
C ILE A 641 3.46 15.71 -19.35
N TYR A 642 4.06 14.84 -18.54
CA TYR A 642 5.06 15.23 -17.54
C TYR A 642 6.32 15.91 -18.10
N PRO A 643 6.85 15.54 -19.27
CA PRO A 643 7.99 16.24 -19.86
C PRO A 643 7.72 17.70 -20.20
N PHE A 644 6.45 18.06 -20.42
CA PHE A 644 6.04 19.40 -20.85
C PHE A 644 5.45 20.25 -19.74
N LEU A 645 5.43 19.79 -18.48
CA LEU A 645 4.82 20.53 -17.38
C LEU A 645 5.44 21.91 -17.14
N SER A 646 6.74 22.07 -17.39
CA SER A 646 7.42 23.38 -17.28
C SER A 646 6.87 24.45 -18.22
N GLN A 647 6.19 24.04 -19.30
CA GLN A 647 5.56 24.93 -20.26
C GLN A 647 4.29 25.59 -19.73
N ALA A 648 3.66 25.05 -18.68
CA ALA A 648 2.41 25.60 -18.16
C ALA A 648 2.62 27.00 -17.56
N ASP A 649 1.87 28.00 -17.99
CA ASP A 649 1.82 29.33 -17.37
C ASP A 649 1.20 29.24 -15.96
N VAL A 650 0.11 28.48 -15.84
CA VAL A 650 -0.62 28.30 -14.59
C VAL A 650 -1.01 26.83 -14.35
N VAL A 651 -1.02 26.44 -13.08
CA VAL A 651 -1.55 25.16 -12.60
C VAL A 651 -2.86 25.43 -11.84
N PHE A 652 -3.91 24.71 -12.21
CA PHE A 652 -5.20 24.73 -11.54
C PHE A 652 -5.40 23.42 -10.75
N ASP A 653 -5.51 23.55 -9.43
CA ASP A 653 -5.91 22.47 -8.53
C ASP A 653 -7.42 22.26 -8.66
N SER A 654 -7.82 21.12 -9.23
CA SER A 654 -9.23 20.77 -9.39
C SER A 654 -9.81 19.95 -8.24
N SER A 655 -9.07 19.77 -7.14
CA SER A 655 -9.52 18.99 -6.00
C SER A 655 -10.47 19.78 -5.10
N LEU A 656 -11.52 19.12 -4.63
CA LEU A 656 -12.49 19.69 -3.70
C LEU A 656 -12.35 18.95 -2.38
N ILE A 657 -12.23 19.67 -1.27
CA ILE A 657 -11.95 19.09 0.04
C ILE A 657 -12.99 18.05 0.49
N TYR A 658 -14.24 18.21 0.06
CA TYR A 658 -15.35 17.32 0.41
C TYR A 658 -15.54 16.17 -0.59
N GLU A 659 -14.76 16.10 -1.66
CA GLU A 659 -15.08 15.23 -2.80
C GLU A 659 -15.07 13.75 -2.46
N LEU A 660 -14.15 13.31 -1.59
CA LEU A 660 -14.08 11.90 -1.20
C LEU A 660 -15.31 11.44 -0.42
N SER A 661 -15.93 12.33 0.35
CA SER A 661 -17.18 12.09 1.07
C SER A 661 -18.38 11.91 0.15
N VAL A 662 -18.36 12.55 -1.02
CA VAL A 662 -19.38 12.40 -2.07
C VAL A 662 -19.08 11.21 -2.95
N ILE A 663 -17.81 11.04 -3.35
CA ILE A 663 -17.30 9.89 -4.12
C ILE A 663 -17.61 8.58 -3.39
N LYS A 664 -17.51 8.55 -2.06
CA LYS A 664 -17.82 7.40 -1.21
C LYS A 664 -19.19 6.78 -1.54
N VAL A 665 -20.21 7.60 -1.78
CA VAL A 665 -21.58 7.16 -2.11
C VAL A 665 -21.62 6.26 -3.34
N TYR A 666 -20.74 6.51 -4.32
CA TYR A 666 -20.69 5.75 -5.57
C TYR A 666 -19.59 4.68 -5.57
N ALA A 667 -18.40 5.05 -5.08
CA ALA A 667 -17.21 4.22 -5.13
C ALA A 667 -17.39 2.92 -4.34
N ASP A 668 -18.05 2.95 -3.18
CA ASP A 668 -18.19 1.76 -2.31
C ASP A 668 -18.86 0.61 -3.06
N ARG A 669 -20.00 0.88 -3.71
CA ARG A 669 -20.70 -0.09 -4.57
C ARG A 669 -19.80 -0.62 -5.70
N TYR A 670 -19.14 0.26 -6.44
CA TYR A 670 -18.35 -0.16 -7.61
C TYR A 670 -17.09 -0.94 -7.23
N LEU A 671 -16.48 -0.64 -6.09
CA LEU A 671 -15.33 -1.39 -5.59
C LEU A 671 -15.73 -2.78 -5.08
N LEU A 672 -16.95 -2.93 -4.53
CA LEU A 672 -17.52 -4.22 -4.14
C LEU A 672 -17.78 -5.17 -5.32
N GLU A 673 -17.99 -4.64 -6.53
CA GLU A 673 -18.18 -5.43 -7.75
C GLU A 673 -16.90 -6.18 -8.18
N VAL A 674 -15.72 -5.80 -7.68
CA VAL A 674 -14.45 -6.42 -8.08
C VAL A 674 -14.33 -7.84 -7.50
N PRO A 675 -14.23 -8.89 -8.33
CA PRO A 675 -14.17 -10.27 -7.85
C PRO A 675 -12.94 -10.54 -7.00
N ARG A 676 -13.08 -11.31 -5.92
CA ARG A 676 -11.97 -11.65 -4.99
C ARG A 676 -10.78 -12.33 -5.66
N HIS A 677 -11.01 -13.03 -6.77
CA HIS A 677 -9.96 -13.73 -7.52
C HIS A 677 -9.32 -12.85 -8.61
N HIS A 678 -9.87 -11.66 -8.89
CA HIS A 678 -9.37 -10.76 -9.93
C HIS A 678 -8.08 -10.03 -9.49
N PRO A 679 -7.10 -9.80 -10.38
CA PRO A 679 -5.86 -9.07 -10.05
C PRO A 679 -6.09 -7.67 -9.44
N SER A 680 -7.14 -6.98 -9.89
CA SER A 680 -7.54 -5.65 -9.39
C SER A 680 -8.04 -5.61 -7.94
N PHE A 681 -8.30 -6.76 -7.32
CA PHE A 681 -8.89 -6.82 -5.97
C PHE A 681 -8.01 -6.13 -4.92
N THR A 682 -6.69 -6.29 -4.99
CA THR A 682 -5.75 -5.69 -4.03
C THR A 682 -5.93 -4.17 -3.96
N THR A 683 -5.94 -3.51 -5.13
CA THR A 683 -6.14 -2.07 -5.24
C THR A 683 -7.56 -1.67 -4.84
N ALA A 684 -8.58 -2.46 -5.24
CA ALA A 684 -9.98 -2.17 -4.93
C ALA A 684 -10.25 -2.20 -3.42
N PHE A 685 -9.74 -3.22 -2.73
CA PHE A 685 -9.84 -3.36 -1.28
C PHE A 685 -9.24 -2.16 -0.55
N ARG A 686 -8.04 -1.74 -0.97
CA ARG A 686 -7.38 -0.58 -0.36
C ARG A 686 -8.10 0.75 -0.66
N LEU A 687 -8.57 0.96 -1.90
CA LEU A 687 -9.36 2.16 -2.23
C LEU A 687 -10.64 2.22 -1.40
N ARG A 688 -11.23 1.06 -1.09
CA ARG A 688 -12.38 0.98 -0.19
C ARG A 688 -12.00 1.41 1.24
N GLN A 689 -10.89 0.89 1.77
CA GLN A 689 -10.37 1.31 3.08
C GLN A 689 -10.09 2.82 3.14
N LEU A 690 -9.64 3.42 2.03
CA LEU A 690 -9.42 4.86 1.91
C LEU A 690 -10.73 5.64 2.06
N VAL A 691 -11.77 5.30 1.28
CA VAL A 691 -13.05 6.04 1.32
C VAL A 691 -13.84 5.78 2.60
N GLU A 692 -13.65 4.63 3.26
CA GLU A 692 -14.28 4.32 4.54
C GLU A 692 -13.92 5.33 5.63
N ARG A 693 -12.74 5.98 5.56
CA ARG A 693 -12.28 7.00 6.51
C ARG A 693 -12.96 8.36 6.38
N PHE A 694 -13.76 8.58 5.36
CA PHE A 694 -14.51 9.83 5.18
C PHE A 694 -15.95 9.65 5.64
N VAL A 695 -16.53 10.68 6.25
CA VAL A 695 -17.99 10.75 6.44
C VAL A 695 -18.69 10.80 5.08
N THR A 696 -19.95 10.37 5.03
CA THR A 696 -20.73 10.39 3.78
C THR A 696 -21.38 11.77 3.60
N ILE A 697 -21.27 12.34 2.40
CA ILE A 697 -22.03 13.54 1.98
C ILE A 697 -22.85 13.17 0.75
N TYR A 698 -24.16 13.43 0.81
CA TYR A 698 -25.03 13.12 -0.32
C TYR A 698 -24.85 14.10 -1.50
N PRO A 699 -25.00 13.63 -2.75
CA PRO A 699 -24.82 14.45 -3.95
C PRO A 699 -25.72 15.69 -4.04
N ASP A 700 -26.83 15.73 -3.31
CA ASP A 700 -27.79 16.85 -3.34
C ASP A 700 -27.22 18.15 -2.76
N HIS A 701 -26.20 18.05 -1.91
CA HIS A 701 -25.47 19.22 -1.41
C HIS A 701 -24.52 19.84 -2.45
N VAL A 702 -24.20 19.13 -3.54
CA VAL A 702 -23.20 19.56 -4.50
C VAL A 702 -23.81 20.53 -5.52
N PRO A 703 -23.23 21.72 -5.77
CA PRO A 703 -23.75 22.62 -6.80
C PRO A 703 -23.70 22.03 -8.22
N PRO A 704 -24.60 22.42 -9.13
CA PRO A 704 -24.62 21.91 -10.50
C PRO A 704 -23.38 22.36 -11.32
N THR A 705 -22.71 23.43 -10.91
CA THR A 705 -21.48 23.95 -11.55
C THR A 705 -20.19 23.34 -10.98
N SER A 706 -20.29 22.45 -9.99
CA SER A 706 -19.13 21.82 -9.36
C SER A 706 -18.37 20.93 -10.33
N ILE A 707 -17.03 20.96 -10.28
CA ILE A 707 -16.17 20.08 -11.12
C ILE A 707 -16.46 18.60 -10.88
N ILE A 708 -16.85 18.22 -9.66
CA ILE A 708 -17.13 16.82 -9.34
C ILE A 708 -18.34 16.26 -10.12
N ARG A 709 -19.23 17.14 -10.61
CA ARG A 709 -20.41 16.78 -11.41
C ARG A 709 -20.05 16.12 -12.75
N GLU A 710 -18.84 16.33 -13.24
CA GLU A 710 -18.25 15.57 -14.37
C GLU A 710 -18.27 14.06 -14.12
N PHE A 711 -18.08 13.65 -12.87
CA PHE A 711 -17.90 12.25 -12.51
C PHE A 711 -19.17 11.66 -11.92
N ILE A 712 -19.87 12.41 -11.06
CA ILE A 712 -21.05 11.91 -10.33
C ILE A 712 -22.39 12.22 -11.03
N GLY A 713 -22.39 13.01 -12.10
CA GLY A 713 -23.59 13.47 -12.80
C GLY A 713 -24.36 14.59 -12.08
N GLY A 714 -25.43 15.08 -12.73
CA GLY A 714 -26.22 16.22 -12.23
C GLY A 714 -25.56 17.57 -12.48
N SER A 715 -24.73 17.67 -13.52
CA SER A 715 -24.09 18.92 -13.92
C SER A 715 -25.11 19.86 -14.56
N GLY A 716 -24.93 21.16 -14.33
CA GLY A 716 -25.65 22.23 -15.04
C GLY A 716 -25.09 22.52 -16.43
N PHE A 717 -23.99 21.85 -16.82
CA PHE A 717 -23.41 21.97 -18.15
C PHE A 717 -23.76 20.76 -19.02
N GLU A 718 -23.95 20.98 -20.32
CA GLU A 718 -24.02 19.92 -21.34
C GLU A 718 -22.61 19.47 -21.70
N TYR A 719 -22.34 18.17 -21.76
CA TYR A 719 -20.99 17.60 -21.94
C TYR A 719 -20.69 17.21 -23.37
#